data_AF-A0A9P5NIL7-F1
#
_entry.id   AF-A0A9P5NIL7-F1
#
_cell.length_a   1.000
_cell.length_b   1.000
_cell.length_c   1.000
_cell.angle_alpha   90.00
_cell.angle_beta   90.00
_cell.angle_gamma   90.00
#
_symmetry.space_group_name_H-M   'P 1'
#
loop_
_entity.id
_entity.type
_entity.pdbx_description
1 polymer ?
#
loop_
_entity_poly.entity_id
_entity_poly.type
_entity_poly.pdbx_seq_one_letter_code
_entity_poly.pdbx_strand_id
1 'polypeptide(L)'
;MNPSLPPYPGSNSQKSGPEMDYHGMHRDIVNGVADALTRQPTRAASLTDAVSNVVDPLVNNGQAIGSALQGAMQVLDSLSDIGRALPFIAPAFVLFKIIIDLEKKAQDVDAKCNDLVERITFMLSHLPALQRVEIMAPTRQVSTLLVALASPTETNSRYAHRMKMTRLLKLSSRRMVEASMLNSPSSNTCNSTRILADSVQQNHARLEGILLENVSSAISGGLKNLALEFNALEAEQKFVCVQCEKDFTNYTNGPLACSFHRSEYDSWKKHYPCCSTKHPCQFGAHRAKHHCDYPYGTFFPRAWGVTRYVDTRTEWASVRDTNLETDDEQSAYVGQLLRWVSRGARLEENTIIVIVGRLWYQSPYYFNTFTAKELEDITKSVRLSRRTLIYRTSSNENEFAMAEWILSVSGKITAIRLTAKAATSTNPWVRVCPIDLSTCTKSGDILTTSEGGLRSYVPASPYVLPETVSFGPILNDEQTRAPRTNFKTRTTPTLRVILKSMSDPPLEANPQFANHSFDYLVGKFSIFNNNAPGSLNPITISSISAAYRLVGDPEYAPVKETKLLDHDYQLPATIDPRQSLTLNFQVLVPRTEEDVKLAVNWWNRAFVARNRPVRIKIIVEDIEGEQCSLVMEYVFKPLKLETRQESDLGFFFFDNPQTFTRNYLHVEKVNNKDSVIKIAGTELTVKRLKQMVYKALKTGKTDMDLEIGQVKDDGVWEWSAWALVDLSCRRVYAFKIMMHEGKKAPVRRMGTLGYVPCPEYGDVINKTRPVSHATESIKLPPMEPYVAPEYIQDDNLDDFKPPVPPKPATPTTEAPPTSATSLLNGATVSGIPADLTNRLISIDISLARIADALERLVAVLPAASVNGRAH
;
A
#
# COMPACT_ATOMS: atom_id res chain seq x y z
N MET A 1 30.36 -20.09 39.94
CA MET A 1 30.38 -19.55 41.33
C MET A 1 30.86 -18.11 41.27
N ASN A 2 30.05 -17.24 41.86
CA ASN A 2 30.23 -15.81 42.15
C ASN A 2 30.32 -14.76 41.01
N PRO A 3 29.71 -13.58 41.25
CA PRO A 3 28.84 -12.92 40.27
C PRO A 3 29.23 -11.45 40.02
N SER A 4 28.68 -10.85 38.97
CA SER A 4 28.71 -9.40 38.80
C SER A 4 27.36 -8.88 38.29
N LEU A 5 26.76 -7.99 39.09
CA LEU A 5 25.62 -7.11 38.83
C LEU A 5 26.09 -5.68 39.14
N PRO A 6 25.34 -4.60 38.82
CA PRO A 6 24.89 -4.08 37.52
C PRO A 6 25.39 -2.61 37.34
N PRO A 7 24.90 -1.81 36.35
CA PRO A 7 23.85 -0.84 36.72
C PRO A 7 22.83 -0.48 35.61
N TYR A 8 21.63 -0.07 36.04
CA TYR A 8 20.59 0.71 35.32
C TYR A 8 20.78 2.23 35.60
N PRO A 9 19.93 3.17 35.13
CA PRO A 9 19.30 3.40 33.81
C PRO A 9 19.64 4.81 33.26
N GLY A 10 19.42 5.06 31.97
CA GLY A 10 19.53 6.40 31.37
C GLY A 10 18.55 6.61 30.23
N SER A 11 17.50 7.38 30.50
CA SER A 11 16.50 7.88 29.56
C SER A 11 17.07 8.96 28.64
N ASN A 12 16.81 8.88 27.33
CA ASN A 12 16.36 10.05 26.57
C ASN A 12 15.71 9.69 25.24
N SER A 13 14.52 10.26 25.06
CA SER A 13 13.67 10.24 23.90
C SER A 13 14.11 11.26 22.86
N GLN A 14 14.24 10.85 21.60
CA GLN A 14 13.87 11.68 20.44
C GLN A 14 13.80 10.77 19.19
N LYS A 15 12.57 10.43 18.78
CA LYS A 15 12.29 9.80 17.49
C LYS A 15 12.12 10.92 16.46
N SER A 16 13.12 11.13 15.61
CA SER A 16 12.97 11.83 14.34
C SER A 16 12.39 10.86 13.31
N GLY A 17 11.24 11.21 12.74
CA GLY A 17 10.66 10.49 11.60
C GLY A 17 11.36 10.89 10.30
N PRO A 18 11.42 10.01 9.29
CA PRO A 18 12.02 10.34 8.01
C PRO A 18 11.05 11.19 7.17
N GLU A 19 11.52 12.39 6.87
CA GLU A 19 11.04 13.32 5.85
C GLU A 19 11.37 12.71 4.47
N MET A 20 10.35 12.38 3.68
CA MET A 20 10.53 11.92 2.29
C MET A 20 10.40 13.09 1.33
N ASP A 21 11.55 13.57 0.87
CA ASP A 21 11.71 14.42 -0.31
C ASP A 21 11.36 13.66 -1.59
N TYR A 22 10.39 14.16 -2.37
CA TYR A 22 10.09 13.68 -3.72
C TYR A 22 10.21 14.85 -4.71
N HIS A 23 11.45 15.16 -5.08
CA HIS A 23 11.78 15.95 -6.25
C HIS A 23 12.80 15.21 -7.11
N GLY A 24 12.39 14.86 -8.33
CA GLY A 24 13.29 14.38 -9.37
C GLY A 24 12.82 13.09 -10.01
N MET A 25 11.97 13.19 -11.03
CA MET A 25 12.04 12.36 -12.24
C MET A 25 10.98 12.83 -13.25
N HIS A 26 11.40 13.72 -14.16
CA HIS A 26 10.74 13.92 -15.44
C HIS A 26 11.84 14.03 -16.50
N ARG A 27 11.98 12.99 -17.33
CA ARG A 27 12.47 13.13 -18.70
C ARG A 27 12.06 11.94 -19.57
N ASP A 28 11.41 12.32 -20.67
CA ASP A 28 11.41 11.74 -22.00
C ASP A 28 10.39 10.66 -22.44
N ILE A 29 9.90 10.92 -23.67
CA ILE A 29 9.19 10.09 -24.66
C ILE A 29 7.65 10.08 -24.48
N VAL A 30 6.82 10.70 -25.34
CA VAL A 30 6.59 10.45 -26.79
C VAL A 30 6.13 11.72 -27.54
N ASN A 31 6.69 11.91 -28.74
CA ASN A 31 6.27 12.83 -29.80
C ASN A 31 5.04 12.31 -30.58
N GLY A 32 4.20 13.22 -31.11
CA GLY A 32 3.52 12.95 -32.39
C GLY A 32 2.16 13.61 -32.66
N VAL A 33 2.20 14.63 -33.55
CA VAL A 33 1.18 15.04 -34.55
C VAL A 33 0.14 16.11 -34.20
N ALA A 34 0.49 17.34 -34.65
CA ALA A 34 -0.27 18.46 -35.23
C ALA A 34 -1.81 18.38 -35.41
N ASP A 35 -2.52 19.49 -35.15
CA ASP A 35 -2.93 20.41 -36.23
C ASP A 35 -3.43 21.80 -35.75
N ALA A 36 -3.37 22.75 -36.66
CA ALA A 36 -3.36 24.22 -36.50
C ALA A 36 -4.68 24.90 -36.11
N LEU A 37 -4.58 26.14 -35.57
CA LEU A 37 -5.30 27.34 -36.05
C LEU A 37 -4.86 28.61 -35.28
N THR A 38 -4.13 29.47 -35.97
CA THR A 38 -3.70 30.81 -35.58
C THR A 38 -4.77 31.87 -35.87
N ARG A 39 -4.94 32.88 -34.99
CA ARG A 39 -5.49 34.20 -35.35
C ARG A 39 -4.73 35.35 -34.66
N GLN A 40 -4.49 36.38 -35.48
CA GLN A 40 -3.70 37.60 -35.26
C GLN A 40 -4.40 38.68 -34.41
N PRO A 41 -3.64 39.72 -33.96
CA PRO A 41 -4.15 40.88 -33.24
C PRO A 41 -4.54 42.03 -34.19
N THR A 42 -5.48 42.90 -33.80
CA THR A 42 -5.77 44.13 -34.55
C THR A 42 -5.86 45.35 -33.64
N ARG A 43 -5.22 46.42 -34.14
CA ARG A 43 -5.00 47.76 -33.60
C ARG A 43 -6.29 48.57 -33.44
N ALA A 44 -6.18 49.57 -32.57
CA ALA A 44 -7.07 50.70 -32.37
C ALA A 44 -7.29 51.55 -33.64
N ALA A 45 -8.51 52.07 -33.78
CA ALA A 45 -8.90 53.14 -34.70
C ALA A 45 -9.88 54.11 -34.01
N SER A 46 -9.91 55.34 -34.54
CA SER A 46 -10.29 56.62 -33.94
C SER A 46 -11.78 56.88 -33.70
N LEU A 47 -12.06 57.80 -32.77
CA LEU A 47 -13.33 58.06 -32.09
C LEU A 47 -14.10 59.28 -32.63
N THR A 48 -14.01 59.58 -33.93
CA THR A 48 -14.54 60.83 -34.52
C THR A 48 -15.65 60.68 -35.56
N ASP A 49 -16.09 59.46 -35.90
CA ASP A 49 -17.10 59.24 -36.96
C ASP A 49 -18.52 58.85 -36.49
N ALA A 50 -18.79 58.78 -35.18
CA ALA A 50 -20.07 58.25 -34.66
C ALA A 50 -21.14 59.28 -34.25
N VAL A 51 -20.88 60.59 -34.33
CA VAL A 51 -21.75 61.62 -33.70
C VAL A 51 -22.65 62.40 -34.70
N SER A 52 -22.64 62.09 -36.00
CA SER A 52 -23.34 62.96 -36.98
C SER A 52 -24.76 62.55 -37.44
N ASN A 53 -25.36 61.44 -36.99
CA ASN A 53 -26.60 60.95 -37.64
C ASN A 53 -27.75 60.51 -36.69
N VAL A 54 -28.16 61.34 -35.73
CA VAL A 54 -29.48 61.13 -35.05
C VAL A 54 -30.12 62.47 -34.64
N VAL A 55 -30.87 63.11 -35.54
CA VAL A 55 -31.98 64.04 -35.22
C VAL A 55 -33.09 63.85 -36.27
N ASP A 56 -34.13 63.07 -35.89
CA ASP A 56 -35.58 63.05 -36.26
C ASP A 56 -36.12 63.23 -37.72
N PRO A 57 -37.40 62.85 -38.04
CA PRO A 57 -38.50 62.49 -37.13
C PRO A 57 -39.29 61.19 -37.39
N LEU A 58 -39.89 60.73 -36.28
CA LEU A 58 -41.03 59.79 -36.15
C LEU A 58 -42.30 60.25 -36.88
N VAL A 59 -42.97 59.34 -37.63
CA VAL A 59 -44.44 59.22 -37.69
C VAL A 59 -44.86 57.76 -37.93
N ASN A 60 -45.80 57.27 -37.11
CA ASN A 60 -46.68 56.08 -37.21
C ASN A 60 -46.33 54.72 -36.54
N ASN A 61 -47.28 54.32 -35.67
CA ASN A 61 -47.72 52.98 -35.23
C ASN A 61 -46.87 52.14 -34.25
N GLY A 62 -47.37 52.05 -33.00
CA GLY A 62 -47.56 50.82 -32.19
C GLY A 62 -46.38 49.95 -31.74
N GLN A 63 -45.28 49.89 -32.48
CA GLN A 63 -44.08 49.09 -32.19
C GLN A 63 -42.88 49.94 -31.76
N ALA A 64 -43.03 51.27 -31.72
CA ALA A 64 -41.93 52.22 -31.53
C ALA A 64 -41.39 52.34 -30.09
N ILE A 65 -42.08 51.83 -29.07
CA ILE A 65 -41.61 51.95 -27.67
C ILE A 65 -40.49 50.94 -27.38
N GLY A 66 -40.57 49.73 -27.96
CA GLY A 66 -39.51 48.73 -27.83
C GLY A 66 -38.21 49.19 -28.48
N SER A 67 -38.28 49.81 -29.66
CA SER A 67 -37.10 50.34 -30.36
C SER A 67 -36.53 51.61 -29.71
N ALA A 68 -37.37 52.48 -29.14
CA ALA A 68 -36.92 53.66 -28.40
C ALA A 68 -36.22 53.29 -27.08
N LEU A 69 -36.74 52.28 -26.35
CA LEU A 69 -36.09 51.78 -25.13
C LEU A 69 -34.75 51.10 -25.45
N GLN A 70 -34.68 50.37 -26.56
CA GLN A 70 -33.47 49.70 -27.01
C GLN A 70 -32.41 50.69 -27.53
N GLY A 71 -32.84 51.76 -28.21
CA GLY A 71 -31.98 52.90 -28.54
C GLY A 71 -31.49 53.65 -27.31
N ALA A 72 -32.35 53.88 -26.31
CA ALA A 72 -31.96 54.51 -25.04
C ALA A 72 -30.94 53.66 -24.25
N MET A 73 -31.05 52.33 -24.28
CA MET A 73 -30.06 51.42 -23.68
C MET A 73 -28.71 51.51 -24.40
N GLN A 74 -28.71 51.58 -25.73
CA GLN A 74 -27.50 51.69 -26.53
C GLN A 74 -26.79 53.05 -26.32
N VAL A 75 -27.55 54.12 -26.14
CA VAL A 75 -27.04 55.44 -25.76
C VAL A 75 -26.48 55.43 -24.33
N LEU A 76 -27.17 54.79 -23.37
CA LEU A 76 -26.70 54.66 -21.98
C LEU A 76 -25.40 53.85 -21.86
N ASP A 77 -25.23 52.80 -22.65
CA ASP A 77 -23.98 52.02 -22.68
C ASP A 77 -22.83 52.85 -23.29
N SER A 78 -23.09 53.69 -24.29
CA SER A 78 -22.07 54.62 -24.83
C SER A 78 -21.73 55.79 -23.89
N LEU A 79 -22.68 56.22 -23.05
CA LEU A 79 -22.49 57.31 -22.08
C LEU A 79 -21.92 56.83 -20.73
N SER A 80 -22.00 55.53 -20.43
CA SER A 80 -21.37 54.90 -19.25
C SER A 80 -19.86 55.17 -19.21
N ASP A 81 -19.20 55.22 -20.37
CA ASP A 81 -17.78 55.53 -20.49
C ASP A 81 -17.47 57.02 -20.21
N ILE A 82 -18.42 57.93 -20.43
CA ILE A 82 -18.34 59.34 -20.03
C ILE A 82 -18.51 59.50 -18.51
N GLY A 83 -19.39 58.69 -17.90
CA GLY A 83 -19.57 58.64 -16.44
C GLY A 83 -18.32 58.20 -15.67
N ARG A 84 -17.40 57.46 -16.31
CA ARG A 84 -16.08 57.13 -15.75
C ARG A 84 -15.08 58.27 -15.84
N ALA A 85 -15.22 59.18 -16.81
CA ALA A 85 -14.34 60.34 -16.99
C ALA A 85 -14.79 61.57 -16.17
N LEU A 86 -16.08 61.69 -15.84
CA LEU A 86 -16.65 62.83 -15.08
C LEU A 86 -17.49 62.33 -13.89
N PRO A 87 -16.90 62.20 -12.68
CA PRO A 87 -17.54 61.55 -11.53
C PRO A 87 -18.83 62.21 -11.01
N PHE A 88 -19.07 63.49 -11.30
CA PHE A 88 -20.24 64.21 -10.82
C PHE A 88 -21.54 63.90 -11.61
N ILE A 89 -21.45 63.23 -12.77
CA ILE A 89 -22.61 62.88 -13.61
C ILE A 89 -23.11 61.44 -13.31
N ALA A 90 -22.29 60.62 -12.66
CA ALA A 90 -22.60 59.22 -12.33
C ALA A 90 -23.95 59.01 -11.57
N PRO A 91 -24.36 59.86 -10.61
CA PRO A 91 -25.66 59.70 -9.93
C PRO A 91 -26.87 59.80 -10.86
N ALA A 92 -26.81 60.64 -11.91
CA ALA A 92 -27.89 60.78 -12.88
C ALA A 92 -28.05 59.53 -13.76
N PHE A 93 -26.94 58.87 -14.12
CA PHE A 93 -26.95 57.61 -14.87
C PHE A 93 -27.54 56.45 -14.06
N VAL A 94 -27.24 56.38 -12.76
CA VAL A 94 -27.84 55.38 -11.87
C VAL A 94 -29.36 55.59 -11.78
N LEU A 95 -29.83 56.84 -11.68
CA LEU A 95 -31.25 57.17 -11.69
C LEU A 95 -31.95 56.76 -12.99
N PHE A 96 -31.36 57.05 -14.16
CA PHE A 96 -31.93 56.63 -15.44
C PHE A 96 -31.99 55.12 -15.60
N LYS A 97 -30.96 54.39 -15.13
CA LYS A 97 -30.96 52.92 -15.14
C LYS A 97 -32.07 52.35 -14.27
N ILE A 98 -32.29 52.90 -13.07
CA ILE A 98 -33.37 52.48 -12.17
C ILE A 98 -34.75 52.72 -12.81
N ILE A 99 -34.95 53.87 -13.48
CA ILE A 99 -36.22 54.18 -14.16
C ILE A 99 -36.49 53.19 -15.30
N ILE A 100 -35.47 52.86 -16.10
CA ILE A 100 -35.60 51.88 -17.20
C ILE A 100 -35.87 50.47 -16.67
N ASP A 101 -35.19 50.04 -15.60
CA ASP A 101 -35.42 48.73 -14.99
C ASP A 101 -36.81 48.62 -14.36
N LEU A 102 -37.35 49.71 -13.79
CA LEU A 102 -38.72 49.77 -13.28
C LEU A 102 -39.74 49.67 -14.42
N GLU A 103 -39.53 50.37 -15.53
CA GLU A 103 -40.41 50.30 -16.70
C GLU A 103 -40.39 48.91 -17.34
N LYS A 104 -39.21 48.27 -17.42
CA LYS A 104 -39.07 46.90 -17.92
C LYS A 104 -39.81 45.89 -17.05
N LYS A 105 -39.70 46.03 -15.71
CA LYS A 105 -40.49 45.21 -14.78
C LYS A 105 -41.99 45.45 -14.90
N ALA A 106 -42.42 46.68 -15.14
CA ALA A 106 -43.84 46.99 -15.38
C ALA A 106 -44.35 46.32 -16.66
N GLN A 107 -43.58 46.34 -17.75
CA GLN A 107 -43.93 45.65 -19.00
C GLN A 107 -43.97 44.12 -18.83
N ASP A 108 -43.05 43.56 -18.05
CA ASP A 108 -43.00 42.12 -17.74
C ASP A 108 -44.22 41.68 -16.91
N VAL A 109 -44.69 42.53 -16.01
CA VAL A 109 -45.93 42.31 -15.23
C VAL A 109 -47.16 42.41 -16.14
N ASP A 110 -47.22 43.41 -17.04
CA ASP A 110 -48.32 43.52 -18.01
C ASP A 110 -48.37 42.31 -18.97
N ALA A 111 -47.22 41.79 -19.40
CA ALA A 111 -47.15 40.57 -20.22
C ALA A 111 -47.66 39.33 -19.46
N LYS A 112 -47.28 39.18 -18.18
CA LYS A 112 -47.78 38.09 -17.31
C LYS A 112 -49.26 38.22 -17.00
N CYS A 113 -49.78 39.44 -16.83
CA CYS A 113 -51.20 39.69 -16.66
C CYS A 113 -51.99 39.35 -17.92
N ASN A 114 -51.47 39.67 -19.11
CA ASN A 114 -52.10 39.27 -20.38
C ASN A 114 -52.06 37.76 -20.60
N ASP A 115 -50.96 37.07 -20.32
CA ASP A 115 -50.89 35.59 -20.34
C ASP A 115 -51.88 34.96 -19.36
N LEU A 116 -52.03 35.53 -18.16
CA LEU A 116 -53.02 35.07 -17.19
C LEU A 116 -54.45 35.28 -17.70
N VAL A 117 -54.75 36.42 -18.31
CA VAL A 117 -56.07 36.71 -18.91
C VAL A 117 -56.34 35.79 -20.09
N GLU A 118 -55.36 35.49 -20.93
CA GLU A 118 -55.49 34.54 -22.04
C GLU A 118 -55.72 33.11 -21.55
N ARG A 119 -55.02 32.67 -20.49
CA ARG A 119 -55.25 31.36 -19.85
C ARG A 119 -56.62 31.26 -19.19
N ILE A 120 -57.08 32.32 -18.52
CA ILE A 120 -58.43 32.38 -17.96
C ILE A 120 -59.48 32.34 -19.08
N THR A 121 -59.27 33.11 -20.16
CA THR A 121 -60.18 33.12 -21.33
C THR A 121 -60.21 31.77 -22.03
N PHE A 122 -59.06 31.08 -22.14
CA PHE A 122 -58.95 29.72 -22.64
C PHE A 122 -59.65 28.71 -21.73
N MET A 123 -59.48 28.77 -20.41
CA MET A 123 -60.20 27.88 -19.49
C MET A 123 -61.72 28.09 -19.57
N LEU A 124 -62.18 29.34 -19.67
CA LEU A 124 -63.60 29.68 -19.77
C LEU A 124 -64.23 29.27 -21.11
N SER A 125 -63.46 29.25 -22.21
CA SER A 125 -63.97 28.86 -23.54
C SER A 125 -64.35 27.37 -23.66
N HIS A 126 -63.90 26.52 -22.72
CA HIS A 126 -64.22 25.10 -22.68
C HIS A 126 -65.47 24.76 -21.84
N LEU A 127 -65.99 25.72 -21.06
CA LEU A 127 -67.18 25.51 -20.22
C LEU A 127 -68.47 25.17 -21.01
N PRO A 128 -68.73 25.69 -22.23
CA PRO A 128 -69.90 25.28 -23.01
C PRO A 128 -69.92 23.79 -23.37
N ALA A 129 -68.77 23.11 -23.41
CA ALA A 129 -68.70 21.67 -23.66
C ALA A 129 -69.24 20.83 -22.49
N LEU A 130 -69.26 21.38 -21.27
CA LEU A 130 -69.82 20.71 -20.08
C LEU A 130 -71.35 20.75 -20.03
N GLN A 131 -72.01 21.54 -20.90
CA GLN A 131 -73.47 21.71 -20.91
C GLN A 131 -74.22 20.47 -21.43
N ARG A 132 -73.52 19.48 -22.00
CA ARG A 132 -74.10 18.24 -22.56
C ARG A 132 -73.74 16.97 -21.78
N VAL A 133 -73.06 17.09 -20.63
CA VAL A 133 -72.58 15.96 -19.84
C VAL A 133 -73.41 15.83 -18.56
N GLU A 134 -73.95 14.64 -18.29
CA GLU A 134 -74.72 14.38 -17.07
C GLU A 134 -73.81 14.47 -15.83
N ILE A 135 -74.11 15.40 -14.92
CA ILE A 135 -73.22 15.81 -13.84
C ILE A 135 -73.34 14.85 -12.65
N MET A 136 -72.31 14.01 -12.44
CA MET A 136 -72.18 13.16 -11.25
C MET A 136 -71.77 13.96 -9.99
N ALA A 137 -72.04 13.42 -8.80
CA ALA A 137 -71.79 14.09 -7.51
C ALA A 137 -70.36 14.63 -7.29
N PRO A 138 -69.26 13.97 -7.73
CA PRO A 138 -67.91 14.53 -7.63
C PRO A 138 -67.71 15.78 -8.48
N THR A 139 -68.38 15.85 -9.63
CA THR A 139 -68.30 16.98 -10.56
C THR A 139 -68.99 18.23 -10.02
N ARG A 140 -70.00 18.07 -9.14
CA ARG A 140 -70.60 19.18 -8.37
C ARG A 140 -69.64 19.80 -7.36
N GLN A 141 -68.75 19.01 -6.74
CA GLN A 141 -67.75 19.57 -5.82
C GLN A 141 -66.72 20.43 -6.57
N VAL A 142 -66.31 20.01 -7.77
CA VAL A 142 -65.39 20.79 -8.61
C VAL A 142 -66.06 22.05 -9.17
N SER A 143 -67.35 21.99 -9.56
CA SER A 143 -68.08 23.19 -9.99
C SER A 143 -68.26 24.20 -8.85
N THR A 144 -68.45 23.74 -7.61
CA THR A 144 -68.55 24.59 -6.43
C THR A 144 -67.21 25.28 -6.10
N LEU A 145 -66.09 24.59 -6.32
CA LEU A 145 -64.73 25.16 -6.20
C LEU A 145 -64.46 26.24 -7.27
N LEU A 146 -64.94 26.04 -8.50
CA LEU A 146 -64.84 27.00 -9.60
C LEU A 146 -65.71 28.26 -9.38
N VAL A 147 -66.91 28.11 -8.79
CA VAL A 147 -67.75 29.25 -8.40
C VAL A 147 -67.14 30.04 -7.23
N ALA A 148 -66.43 29.38 -6.30
CA ALA A 148 -65.69 30.06 -5.24
C ALA A 148 -64.49 30.88 -5.78
N LEU A 149 -63.81 30.39 -6.82
CA LEU A 149 -62.74 31.11 -7.54
C LEU A 149 -63.28 32.27 -8.41
N ALA A 150 -64.55 32.25 -8.79
CA ALA A 150 -65.23 33.33 -9.50
C ALA A 150 -65.82 34.41 -8.56
N SER A 151 -65.75 34.22 -7.24
CA SER A 151 -66.09 35.28 -6.29
C SER A 151 -64.95 36.30 -6.20
N PRO A 152 -65.20 37.60 -6.45
CA PRO A 152 -64.15 38.59 -6.41
C PRO A 152 -63.79 38.91 -4.96
N THR A 153 -62.76 38.25 -4.43
CA THR A 153 -62.02 38.77 -3.27
C THR A 153 -61.42 40.13 -3.64
N GLU A 154 -61.42 41.06 -2.68
CA GLU A 154 -61.08 42.50 -2.74
C GLU A 154 -59.81 42.95 -3.51
N THR A 155 -59.02 42.03 -4.05
CA THR A 155 -57.78 42.29 -4.78
C THR A 155 -58.00 42.80 -6.20
N ASN A 156 -59.05 42.38 -6.93
CA ASN A 156 -59.29 42.84 -8.31
C ASN A 156 -59.95 44.23 -8.43
N SER A 157 -60.73 44.68 -7.45
CA SER A 157 -61.33 46.02 -7.46
C SER A 157 -60.29 47.13 -7.21
N ARG A 158 -59.24 46.85 -6.42
CA ARG A 158 -58.13 47.78 -6.16
C ARG A 158 -57.21 47.97 -7.38
N TYR A 159 -57.01 46.93 -8.20
CA TYR A 159 -56.24 47.03 -9.45
C TYR A 159 -57.01 47.71 -10.59
N ALA A 160 -58.32 47.46 -10.71
CA ALA A 160 -59.18 48.14 -11.69
C ALA A 160 -59.31 49.66 -11.41
N HIS A 161 -59.31 50.08 -10.14
CA HIS A 161 -59.32 51.49 -9.74
C HIS A 161 -57.99 52.20 -10.11
N ARG A 162 -56.85 51.51 -9.98
CA ARG A 162 -55.52 52.05 -10.33
C ARG A 162 -55.33 52.19 -11.85
N MET A 163 -55.80 51.23 -12.65
CA MET A 163 -55.80 51.30 -14.13
C MET A 163 -56.67 52.45 -14.69
N LYS A 164 -57.80 52.77 -14.03
CA LYS A 164 -58.68 53.89 -14.42
C LYS A 164 -58.02 55.26 -14.17
N MET A 165 -57.21 55.37 -13.11
CA MET A 165 -56.47 56.58 -12.74
C MET A 165 -55.30 56.87 -13.70
N THR A 166 -54.56 55.83 -14.13
CA THR A 166 -53.45 55.96 -15.10
C THR A 166 -53.94 56.25 -16.51
N ARG A 167 -55.14 55.76 -16.90
CA ARG A 167 -55.77 56.08 -18.20
C ARG A 167 -56.37 57.50 -18.22
N LEU A 168 -56.84 58.02 -17.09
CA LEU A 168 -57.32 59.41 -16.95
C LEU A 168 -56.18 60.44 -16.95
N LEU A 169 -55.02 60.12 -16.35
CA LEU A 169 -53.83 60.98 -16.42
C LEU A 169 -53.18 61.02 -17.82
N LYS A 170 -53.25 59.92 -18.60
CA LYS A 170 -52.78 59.89 -20.01
C LYS A 170 -53.71 60.58 -21.02
N LEU A 171 -54.99 60.81 -20.68
CA LEU A 171 -55.96 61.50 -21.54
C LEU A 171 -56.11 63.01 -21.21
N SER A 172 -55.69 63.43 -20.01
CA SER A 172 -55.73 64.85 -19.57
C SER A 172 -54.55 65.67 -20.11
N SER A 173 -53.34 65.12 -20.21
CA SER A 173 -52.16 65.87 -20.69
C SER A 173 -52.06 65.98 -22.22
N ARG A 174 -52.82 65.18 -22.98
CA ARG A 174 -52.76 65.16 -24.45
C ARG A 174 -53.80 66.07 -25.13
N ARG A 175 -54.75 66.64 -24.39
CA ARG A 175 -55.78 67.56 -24.92
C ARG A 175 -55.53 69.04 -24.59
N MET A 176 -54.48 69.37 -23.83
CA MET A 176 -54.25 70.73 -23.33
C MET A 176 -53.19 71.53 -24.13
N VAL A 177 -52.50 70.89 -25.10
CA VAL A 177 -51.37 71.51 -25.85
C VAL A 177 -51.69 71.79 -27.33
N GLU A 178 -52.85 71.38 -27.86
CA GLU A 178 -53.21 71.55 -29.28
C GLU A 178 -54.31 72.61 -29.58
N ALA A 179 -54.72 73.44 -28.62
CA ALA A 179 -55.89 74.32 -28.78
C ALA A 179 -55.72 75.81 -28.41
N SER A 180 -54.53 76.42 -28.53
CA SER A 180 -54.42 77.89 -28.42
C SER A 180 -53.28 78.53 -29.23
N MET A 181 -53.33 78.40 -30.56
CA MET A 181 -52.57 79.24 -31.49
C MET A 181 -53.45 79.40 -32.73
N LEU A 182 -54.18 80.53 -32.85
CA LEU A 182 -54.61 81.17 -34.12
C LEU A 182 -55.57 82.36 -33.85
N ASN A 183 -55.05 83.56 -34.12
CA ASN A 183 -55.62 84.78 -34.70
C ASN A 183 -56.90 85.50 -34.15
N SER A 184 -56.70 86.81 -33.96
CA SER A 184 -57.60 87.95 -33.66
C SER A 184 -58.62 88.29 -34.77
N PRO A 185 -59.38 89.43 -34.77
CA PRO A 185 -59.79 90.37 -33.71
C PRO A 185 -61.31 90.72 -33.73
N SER A 186 -61.89 91.24 -32.62
CA SER A 186 -62.82 92.41 -32.66
C SER A 186 -63.39 92.78 -31.27
N SER A 187 -63.12 94.04 -30.90
CA SER A 187 -63.83 94.97 -29.99
C SER A 187 -64.59 94.50 -28.74
N ASN A 188 -64.21 95.14 -27.62
CA ASN A 188 -65.01 95.53 -26.45
C ASN A 188 -65.34 94.45 -25.40
N THR A 189 -64.38 94.13 -24.52
CA THR A 189 -64.64 93.92 -23.08
C THR A 189 -63.33 93.75 -22.29
N CYS A 190 -62.71 94.87 -21.90
CA CYS A 190 -61.56 94.88 -21.01
C CYS A 190 -62.05 95.19 -19.57
N ASN A 191 -62.29 94.14 -18.79
CA ASN A 191 -62.36 94.14 -17.31
C ASN A 191 -62.47 92.70 -16.75
N SER A 192 -62.81 91.70 -17.57
CA SER A 192 -62.95 90.29 -17.18
C SER A 192 -61.64 89.48 -17.22
N THR A 193 -60.63 89.95 -17.96
CA THR A 193 -59.39 89.22 -18.25
C THR A 193 -58.34 89.26 -17.12
N ARG A 194 -58.45 90.22 -16.19
CA ARG A 194 -57.53 90.32 -15.04
C ARG A 194 -57.89 89.35 -13.89
N ILE A 195 -59.17 89.00 -13.74
CA ILE A 195 -59.64 88.05 -12.71
C ILE A 195 -59.30 86.59 -13.09
N LEU A 196 -59.27 86.27 -14.39
CA LEU A 196 -58.91 84.94 -14.87
C LEU A 196 -57.40 84.66 -14.74
N ALA A 197 -56.54 85.66 -14.94
CA ALA A 197 -55.09 85.51 -14.79
C ALA A 197 -54.69 85.16 -13.34
N ASP A 198 -55.26 85.86 -12.35
CA ASP A 198 -54.99 85.60 -10.93
C ASP A 198 -55.50 84.22 -10.49
N SER A 199 -56.65 83.78 -11.02
CA SER A 199 -57.22 82.44 -10.74
C SER A 199 -56.36 81.30 -11.32
N VAL A 200 -55.79 81.48 -12.51
CA VAL A 200 -54.91 80.47 -13.13
C VAL A 200 -53.59 80.35 -12.35
N GLN A 201 -53.02 81.46 -11.90
CA GLN A 201 -51.79 81.46 -11.10
C GLN A 201 -51.99 80.79 -9.73
N GLN A 202 -53.14 81.04 -9.09
CA GLN A 202 -53.50 80.40 -7.83
C GLN A 202 -53.73 78.89 -7.98
N ASN A 203 -54.34 78.45 -9.08
CA ASN A 203 -54.53 77.03 -9.38
C ASN A 203 -53.20 76.32 -9.68
N HIS A 204 -52.24 76.99 -10.34
CA HIS A 204 -50.93 76.41 -10.62
C HIS A 204 -50.13 76.16 -9.32
N ALA A 205 -50.06 77.15 -8.43
CA ALA A 205 -49.40 77.01 -7.13
C ALA A 205 -50.04 75.91 -6.25
N ARG A 206 -51.37 75.77 -6.31
CA ARG A 206 -52.09 74.73 -5.59
C ARG A 206 -51.81 73.32 -6.14
N LEU A 207 -51.69 73.18 -7.47
CA LEU A 207 -51.38 71.89 -8.10
C LEU A 207 -49.93 71.45 -7.83
N GLU A 208 -48.98 72.36 -7.84
CA GLU A 208 -47.59 72.06 -7.45
C GLU A 208 -47.49 71.60 -5.99
N GLY A 209 -48.21 72.25 -5.07
CA GLY A 209 -48.26 71.83 -3.66
C GLY A 209 -48.80 70.41 -3.49
N ILE A 210 -49.90 70.08 -4.18
CA ILE A 210 -50.53 68.75 -4.12
C ILE A 210 -49.62 67.67 -4.76
N LEU A 211 -48.90 68.00 -5.84
CA LEU A 211 -47.98 67.06 -6.48
C LEU A 211 -46.75 66.79 -5.61
N LEU A 212 -46.16 67.81 -5.00
CA LEU A 212 -45.01 67.67 -4.12
C LEU A 212 -45.35 66.85 -2.87
N GLU A 213 -46.49 67.08 -2.23
CA GLU A 213 -46.93 66.29 -1.08
C GLU A 213 -47.22 64.83 -1.44
N ASN A 214 -47.92 64.57 -2.55
CA ASN A 214 -48.27 63.20 -2.92
C ASN A 214 -47.06 62.38 -3.39
N VAL A 215 -46.13 63.00 -4.13
CA VAL A 215 -44.90 62.32 -4.56
C VAL A 215 -43.97 62.08 -3.37
N SER A 216 -43.81 63.05 -2.48
CA SER A 216 -43.01 62.89 -1.25
C SER A 216 -43.60 61.83 -0.31
N SER A 217 -44.92 61.80 -0.14
CA SER A 217 -45.63 60.79 0.64
C SER A 217 -45.50 59.39 0.02
N ALA A 218 -45.65 59.26 -1.30
CA ALA A 218 -45.52 57.98 -1.98
C ALA A 218 -44.09 57.43 -1.95
N ILE A 219 -43.07 58.29 -2.10
CA ILE A 219 -41.65 57.90 -2.05
C ILE A 219 -41.26 57.54 -0.61
N SER A 220 -41.64 58.35 0.38
CA SER A 220 -41.34 58.05 1.79
C SER A 220 -42.07 56.82 2.31
N GLY A 221 -43.32 56.59 1.89
CA GLY A 221 -44.06 55.36 2.18
C GLY A 221 -43.46 54.14 1.50
N GLY A 222 -43.05 54.26 0.23
CA GLY A 222 -42.35 53.21 -0.50
C GLY A 222 -41.00 52.83 0.12
N LEU A 223 -40.20 53.83 0.51
CA LEU A 223 -38.91 53.62 1.18
C LEU A 223 -39.07 53.04 2.58
N LYS A 224 -40.10 53.43 3.34
CA LYS A 224 -40.42 52.81 4.63
C LYS A 224 -40.81 51.34 4.48
N ASN A 225 -41.63 51.00 3.49
CA ASN A 225 -42.01 49.61 3.25
C ASN A 225 -40.80 48.77 2.79
N LEU A 226 -39.94 49.31 1.93
CA LEU A 226 -38.68 48.67 1.54
C LEU A 226 -37.75 48.48 2.75
N ALA A 227 -37.60 49.49 3.61
CA ALA A 227 -36.78 49.38 4.82
C ALA A 227 -37.37 48.36 5.82
N LEU A 228 -38.69 48.25 5.92
CA LEU A 228 -39.35 47.23 6.73
C LEU A 228 -39.16 45.82 6.15
N GLU A 229 -39.22 45.66 4.82
CA GLU A 229 -38.91 44.38 4.16
C GLU A 229 -37.43 44.00 4.32
N PHE A 230 -36.49 44.96 4.20
CA PHE A 230 -35.07 44.72 4.45
C PHE A 230 -34.79 44.34 5.91
N ASN A 231 -35.40 45.03 6.88
CA ASN A 231 -35.29 44.67 8.29
C ASN A 231 -35.93 43.30 8.59
N ALA A 232 -37.03 42.94 7.92
CA ALA A 232 -37.64 41.61 8.05
C ALA A 232 -36.77 40.50 7.43
N LEU A 233 -36.06 40.78 6.34
CA LEU A 233 -35.09 39.88 5.72
C LEU A 233 -33.82 39.73 6.57
N GLU A 234 -33.34 40.80 7.21
CA GLU A 234 -32.21 40.72 8.16
C GLU A 234 -32.59 40.00 9.46
N ALA A 235 -33.85 40.09 9.89
CA ALA A 235 -34.38 39.36 11.03
C ALA A 235 -34.67 37.87 10.73
N GLU A 236 -34.59 37.44 9.48
CA GLU A 236 -34.82 36.04 9.11
C GLU A 236 -33.71 35.16 9.69
N GLN A 237 -34.08 34.02 10.30
CA GLN A 237 -33.13 33.10 10.90
C GLN A 237 -32.14 32.59 9.84
N LYS A 238 -30.84 32.81 10.08
CA LYS A 238 -29.76 32.22 9.28
C LYS A 238 -29.53 30.76 9.69
N PHE A 239 -29.46 29.89 8.68
CA PHE A 239 -29.16 28.48 8.81
C PHE A 239 -27.85 28.17 8.08
N VAL A 240 -27.10 27.17 8.54
CA VAL A 240 -25.92 26.66 7.82
C VAL A 240 -26.33 25.43 7.03
N CYS A 241 -26.05 25.40 5.73
CA CYS A 241 -26.30 24.24 4.90
C CYS A 241 -25.36 23.09 5.27
N VAL A 242 -25.89 21.93 5.62
CA VAL A 242 -25.08 20.76 5.98
C VAL A 242 -24.30 20.16 4.81
N GLN A 243 -24.71 20.43 3.55
CA GLN A 243 -24.12 19.85 2.34
C GLN A 243 -22.98 20.68 1.75
N CYS A 244 -23.08 22.01 1.80
CA CYS A 244 -22.13 22.94 1.19
C CYS A 244 -21.54 23.95 2.18
N GLU A 245 -21.94 23.88 3.45
CA GLU A 245 -21.46 24.72 4.56
C GLU A 245 -21.67 26.23 4.38
N LYS A 246 -22.58 26.62 3.47
CA LYS A 246 -22.94 28.02 3.24
C LYS A 246 -24.14 28.42 4.09
N ASP A 247 -24.12 29.66 4.58
CA ASP A 247 -25.24 30.28 5.25
C ASP A 247 -26.39 30.53 4.27
N PHE A 248 -27.62 30.27 4.70
CA PHE A 248 -28.83 30.52 3.94
C PHE A 248 -30.01 30.88 4.86
N THR A 249 -31.03 31.49 4.29
CA THR A 249 -32.33 31.78 4.92
C THR A 249 -33.44 31.09 4.13
N ASN A 250 -34.66 30.95 4.67
CA ASN A 250 -35.74 30.29 3.93
C ASN A 250 -36.06 31.02 2.62
N TYR A 251 -35.99 32.35 2.62
CA TYR A 251 -36.16 33.16 1.42
C TYR A 251 -35.08 32.91 0.35
N THR A 252 -33.83 32.70 0.74
CA THR A 252 -32.71 32.44 -0.18
C THR A 252 -32.57 30.97 -0.58
N ASN A 253 -33.42 30.09 -0.05
CA ASN A 253 -33.35 28.64 -0.24
C ASN A 253 -34.07 28.12 -1.50
N GLY A 254 -33.65 28.57 -2.68
CA GLY A 254 -34.19 28.09 -3.95
C GLY A 254 -33.77 26.64 -4.29
N PRO A 255 -34.44 25.97 -5.25
CA PRO A 255 -34.17 24.58 -5.64
C PRO A 255 -32.77 24.33 -6.25
N LEU A 256 -31.99 25.37 -6.55
CA LEU A 256 -30.62 25.29 -7.06
C LEU A 256 -29.62 26.07 -6.18
N ALA A 257 -30.02 26.49 -4.98
CA ALA A 257 -29.20 27.34 -4.12
C ALA A 257 -27.95 26.62 -3.57
N CYS A 258 -28.09 25.35 -3.25
CA CYS A 258 -27.01 24.48 -2.79
C CYS A 258 -26.36 23.75 -3.95
N SER A 259 -25.03 23.85 -4.08
CA SER A 259 -24.23 23.06 -4.99
C SER A 259 -23.34 22.09 -4.19
N PHE A 260 -23.40 20.80 -4.51
CA PHE A 260 -22.63 19.79 -3.79
C PHE A 260 -22.25 18.59 -4.67
N HIS A 261 -21.25 17.84 -4.21
CA HIS A 261 -20.84 16.57 -4.80
C HIS A 261 -21.29 15.40 -3.93
N ARG A 262 -21.60 14.26 -4.56
CA ARG A 262 -21.95 13.03 -3.84
C ARG A 262 -20.75 12.35 -3.20
N SER A 263 -19.58 12.42 -3.82
CA SER A 263 -18.34 11.81 -3.31
C SER A 263 -17.39 12.87 -2.76
N GLU A 264 -16.40 12.47 -1.97
CA GLU A 264 -15.28 13.32 -1.61
C GLU A 264 -14.43 13.67 -2.85
N TYR A 265 -13.72 14.79 -2.80
CA TYR A 265 -12.78 15.20 -3.84
C TYR A 265 -11.55 14.30 -3.80
N ASP A 266 -11.20 13.67 -4.93
CA ASP A 266 -9.96 12.91 -5.04
C ASP A 266 -8.81 13.88 -5.32
N SER A 267 -7.98 14.14 -4.32
CA SER A 267 -6.83 15.05 -4.44
C SER A 267 -5.77 14.55 -5.41
N TRP A 268 -5.63 13.23 -5.58
CA TRP A 268 -4.67 12.61 -6.49
C TRP A 268 -5.12 12.74 -7.94
N LYS A 269 -6.39 12.41 -8.21
CA LYS A 269 -6.96 12.49 -9.57
C LYS A 269 -7.46 13.88 -9.94
N LYS A 270 -7.50 14.82 -8.98
CA LYS A 270 -7.95 16.21 -9.14
C LYS A 270 -9.37 16.32 -9.71
N HIS A 271 -10.24 15.38 -9.35
CA HIS A 271 -11.65 15.36 -9.77
C HIS A 271 -12.50 14.61 -8.74
N TYR A 272 -13.83 14.74 -8.81
CA TYR A 272 -14.74 13.95 -8.00
C TYR A 272 -15.03 12.59 -8.65
N PRO A 273 -14.88 11.45 -7.95
CA PRO A 273 -15.16 10.12 -8.51
C PRO A 273 -16.57 9.93 -9.06
N CYS A 274 -17.57 10.61 -8.49
CA CYS A 274 -18.96 10.43 -8.89
C CYS A 274 -19.31 10.98 -10.29
N CYS A 275 -18.50 11.88 -10.84
CA CYS A 275 -18.79 12.60 -12.08
C CYS A 275 -17.56 12.93 -12.94
N SER A 276 -16.36 12.67 -12.44
CA SER A 276 -15.09 13.00 -13.09
C SER A 276 -14.90 14.49 -13.42
N THR A 277 -15.68 15.39 -12.82
CA THR A 277 -15.58 16.84 -13.01
C THR A 277 -14.94 17.51 -11.79
N LYS A 278 -14.49 18.75 -11.99
CA LYS A 278 -14.05 19.68 -10.92
C LYS A 278 -15.19 20.54 -10.35
N HIS A 279 -16.36 20.51 -10.98
CA HIS A 279 -17.51 21.36 -10.66
C HIS A 279 -18.68 20.55 -10.08
N PRO A 280 -19.50 21.13 -9.19
CA PRO A 280 -20.64 20.45 -8.54
C PRO A 280 -21.48 19.65 -9.52
N CYS A 281 -21.71 18.37 -9.21
CA CYS A 281 -22.54 17.51 -10.05
C CYS A 281 -24.03 17.59 -9.71
N GLN A 282 -24.40 18.17 -8.55
CA GLN A 282 -25.79 18.29 -8.11
C GLN A 282 -26.08 19.68 -7.54
N PHE A 283 -27.26 20.16 -7.88
CA PHE A 283 -27.85 21.39 -7.35
C PHE A 283 -29.16 21.06 -6.66
N GLY A 284 -29.46 21.74 -5.55
CA GLY A 284 -30.63 21.49 -4.71
C GLY A 284 -30.94 22.69 -3.82
N ALA A 285 -32.01 22.60 -3.02
CA ALA A 285 -32.20 23.49 -1.88
C ALA A 285 -31.15 23.19 -0.78
N HIS A 286 -30.65 24.22 -0.12
CA HIS A 286 -29.89 24.10 1.12
C HIS A 286 -30.70 23.37 2.19
N ARG A 287 -29.98 22.63 3.03
CA ARG A 287 -30.56 21.82 4.09
C ARG A 287 -29.93 22.18 5.41
N ALA A 288 -30.73 22.68 6.35
CA ALA A 288 -30.28 22.98 7.70
C ALA A 288 -30.17 21.72 8.58
N LYS A 289 -30.79 20.60 8.18
CA LYS A 289 -30.92 19.37 8.98
C LYS A 289 -30.69 18.11 8.12
N HIS A 290 -30.32 17.03 8.81
CA HIS A 290 -30.22 15.63 8.36
C HIS A 290 -29.07 15.25 7.41
N HIS A 291 -28.11 14.49 7.95
CA HIS A 291 -27.03 13.79 7.22
C HIS A 291 -27.49 12.51 6.50
N CYS A 292 -28.62 11.95 6.93
CA CYS A 292 -29.00 10.56 6.65
C CYS A 292 -29.68 10.39 5.29
N ASP A 293 -30.26 11.47 4.78
CA ASP A 293 -31.11 11.45 3.59
C ASP A 293 -30.32 11.72 2.30
N TYR A 294 -29.07 12.20 2.39
CA TYR A 294 -28.28 12.64 1.22
C TYR A 294 -26.80 12.25 1.34
N PRO A 295 -26.25 11.50 0.37
CA PRO A 295 -24.81 11.31 0.25
C PRO A 295 -24.17 12.57 -0.33
N TYR A 296 -23.32 13.22 0.46
CA TYR A 296 -22.51 14.36 0.01
C TYR A 296 -21.07 14.23 0.49
N GLY A 297 -20.13 14.83 -0.24
CA GLY A 297 -18.70 14.57 -0.09
C GLY A 297 -18.17 14.80 1.32
N THR A 298 -18.52 15.92 1.97
CA THR A 298 -18.04 16.26 3.32
C THR A 298 -18.65 15.41 4.44
N PHE A 299 -19.77 14.72 4.19
CA PHE A 299 -20.37 13.81 5.16
C PHE A 299 -19.47 12.60 5.44
N PHE A 300 -18.84 12.01 4.41
CA PHE A 300 -18.06 10.78 4.59
C PHE A 300 -16.82 10.96 5.49
N PRO A 301 -15.99 12.02 5.31
CA PRO A 301 -14.93 12.34 6.27
C PRO A 301 -15.43 12.52 7.69
N ARG A 302 -16.56 13.22 7.89
CA ARG A 302 -17.18 13.38 9.21
C ARG A 302 -17.60 12.04 9.80
N ALA A 303 -18.30 11.21 9.03
CA ALA A 303 -18.76 9.91 9.48
C ALA A 303 -17.58 8.98 9.81
N TRP A 304 -16.51 8.98 9.01
CA TRP A 304 -15.29 8.23 9.33
C TRP A 304 -14.53 8.77 10.53
N GLY A 305 -14.57 10.09 10.75
CA GLY A 305 -14.11 10.74 11.97
C GLY A 305 -14.78 10.19 13.23
N VAL A 306 -16.00 9.66 13.11
CA VAL A 306 -16.69 8.92 14.17
C VAL A 306 -16.37 7.42 14.13
N THR A 307 -16.41 6.77 12.96
CA THR A 307 -16.37 5.29 12.91
C THR A 307 -14.97 4.67 12.98
N ARG A 308 -13.91 5.38 12.58
CA ARG A 308 -12.56 4.80 12.49
C ARG A 308 -11.76 4.88 13.80
N TYR A 309 -12.34 5.48 14.83
CA TYR A 309 -11.66 5.71 16.11
C TYR A 309 -12.38 4.99 17.25
N VAL A 310 -11.60 4.56 18.26
CA VAL A 310 -12.11 3.83 19.43
C VAL A 310 -12.57 4.77 20.55
N ASP A 311 -12.13 6.03 20.56
CA ASP A 311 -12.46 7.02 21.59
C ASP A 311 -13.73 7.84 21.29
N THR A 312 -14.29 7.68 20.09
CA THR A 312 -15.46 8.40 19.59
C THR A 312 -16.77 7.67 19.83
N ARG A 313 -16.75 6.35 19.97
CA ARG A 313 -17.94 5.51 20.12
C ARG A 313 -17.68 4.29 20.98
N THR A 314 -18.73 3.78 21.62
CA THR A 314 -18.73 2.49 22.32
C THR A 314 -19.63 1.53 21.59
N GLU A 315 -19.09 0.37 21.19
CA GLU A 315 -19.87 -0.68 20.55
C GLU A 315 -20.76 -1.39 21.56
N TRP A 316 -22.06 -1.47 21.28
CA TRP A 316 -22.97 -2.33 22.03
C TRP A 316 -23.18 -3.65 21.30
N ALA A 317 -23.56 -3.60 20.02
CA ALA A 317 -23.65 -4.80 19.20
C ALA A 317 -23.31 -4.49 17.74
N SER A 318 -22.65 -5.44 17.09
CA SER A 318 -22.44 -5.43 15.65
C SER A 318 -22.66 -6.82 15.06
N VAL A 319 -23.05 -6.83 13.78
CA VAL A 319 -23.10 -8.02 12.93
C VAL A 319 -22.36 -7.71 11.64
N ARG A 320 -21.55 -8.65 11.16
CA ARG A 320 -20.79 -8.50 9.91
C ARG A 320 -20.72 -9.84 9.20
N ASP A 321 -21.15 -9.87 7.94
CA ASP A 321 -21.08 -11.05 7.11
C ASP A 321 -20.40 -10.69 5.78
N THR A 322 -19.50 -11.53 5.30
CA THR A 322 -18.67 -11.26 4.12
C THR A 322 -19.03 -12.23 3.02
N ASN A 323 -19.30 -11.71 1.83
CA ASN A 323 -19.50 -12.49 0.62
C ASN A 323 -18.17 -13.12 0.20
N LEU A 324 -18.08 -14.45 0.29
CA LEU A 324 -16.84 -15.19 0.00
C LEU A 324 -16.53 -15.28 -1.51
N GLU A 325 -17.42 -14.81 -2.39
CA GLU A 325 -17.19 -14.72 -3.83
C GLU A 325 -16.76 -13.32 -4.28
N THR A 326 -17.47 -12.26 -3.86
CA THR A 326 -17.23 -10.88 -4.32
C THR A 326 -16.40 -10.04 -3.36
N ASP A 327 -16.22 -10.52 -2.14
CA ASP A 327 -15.61 -9.80 -1.03
C ASP A 327 -16.40 -8.61 -0.46
N ASP A 328 -17.68 -8.52 -0.80
CA ASP A 328 -18.56 -7.49 -0.24
C ASP A 328 -18.96 -7.80 1.20
N GLU A 329 -18.90 -6.78 2.07
CA GLU A 329 -19.28 -6.92 3.47
C GLU A 329 -20.67 -6.31 3.73
N GLN A 330 -21.57 -7.12 4.28
CA GLN A 330 -22.83 -6.68 4.85
C GLN A 330 -22.64 -6.50 6.35
N SER A 331 -22.88 -5.29 6.86
CA SER A 331 -22.69 -5.01 8.28
C SER A 331 -23.76 -4.10 8.86
N ALA A 332 -24.07 -4.29 10.14
CA ALA A 332 -24.93 -3.41 10.90
C ALA A 332 -24.38 -3.28 12.33
N TYR A 333 -24.56 -2.10 12.92
CA TYR A 333 -23.92 -1.69 14.17
C TYR A 333 -24.86 -0.81 14.98
N VAL A 334 -24.84 -1.00 16.30
CA VAL A 334 -25.47 -0.11 17.29
C VAL A 334 -24.51 0.13 18.44
N GLY A 335 -24.47 1.36 18.93
CA GLY A 335 -23.63 1.74 20.06
C GLY A 335 -23.96 3.10 20.64
N GLN A 336 -23.10 3.58 21.53
CA GLN A 336 -23.14 4.93 22.06
C GLN A 336 -22.17 5.83 21.31
N LEU A 337 -22.60 7.02 20.93
CA LEU A 337 -21.72 8.07 20.45
C LEU A 337 -21.14 8.82 21.65
N LEU A 338 -19.82 8.92 21.73
CA LEU A 338 -19.12 9.64 22.79
C LEU A 338 -18.62 11.01 22.33
N ARG A 339 -18.12 11.09 21.08
CA ARG A 339 -17.53 12.28 20.48
C ARG A 339 -17.78 12.30 18.98
N TRP A 340 -17.90 13.48 18.38
CA TRP A 340 -18.02 13.63 16.92
C TRP A 340 -16.70 13.45 16.17
N VAL A 341 -15.57 13.61 16.85
CA VAL A 341 -14.22 13.46 16.29
C VAL A 341 -13.28 12.96 17.39
N SER A 342 -12.26 12.20 17.01
CA SER A 342 -11.24 11.73 17.96
C SER A 342 -10.59 12.92 18.67
N ARG A 343 -10.39 12.80 19.99
CA ARG A 343 -9.89 13.86 20.88
C ARG A 343 -10.77 15.14 20.95
N GLY A 344 -11.95 15.18 20.33
CA GLY A 344 -12.92 16.28 20.47
C GLY A 344 -13.61 16.30 21.83
N ALA A 345 -14.53 17.23 22.10
CA ALA A 345 -15.31 17.24 23.34
C ALA A 345 -16.25 16.01 23.45
N ARG A 346 -16.56 15.58 24.68
CA ARG A 346 -17.63 14.58 24.91
C ARG A 346 -18.99 15.22 24.69
N LEU A 347 -19.95 14.41 24.25
CA LEU A 347 -21.34 14.82 24.20
C LEU A 347 -21.91 15.00 25.61
N GLU A 348 -22.69 16.05 25.80
CA GLU A 348 -23.39 16.33 27.06
C GLU A 348 -24.57 15.37 27.27
N GLU A 349 -25.27 15.02 26.18
CA GLU A 349 -26.39 14.08 26.20
C GLU A 349 -25.99 12.71 25.63
N ASN A 350 -26.43 11.65 26.29
CA ASN A 350 -26.27 10.28 25.80
C ASN A 350 -26.98 10.12 24.45
N THR A 351 -26.21 9.70 23.45
CA THR A 351 -26.70 9.59 22.08
C THR A 351 -26.44 8.19 21.54
N ILE A 352 -27.49 7.51 21.07
CA ILE A 352 -27.37 6.22 20.39
C ILE A 352 -26.90 6.46 18.96
N ILE A 353 -26.02 5.63 18.44
CA ILE A 353 -25.61 5.62 17.04
C ILE A 353 -25.99 4.29 16.39
N VAL A 354 -26.65 4.35 15.24
CA VAL A 354 -27.01 3.19 14.41
C VAL A 354 -26.38 3.35 13.03
N ILE A 355 -25.69 2.30 12.60
CA ILE A 355 -25.01 2.25 11.29
C ILE A 355 -25.43 0.97 10.59
N VAL A 356 -25.86 1.05 9.34
CA VAL A 356 -26.22 -0.10 8.51
C VAL A 356 -25.57 0.06 7.15
N GLY A 357 -24.91 -0.99 6.65
CA GLY A 357 -24.18 -0.98 5.39
C GLY A 357 -22.82 -0.29 5.46
N ARG A 358 -22.14 -0.24 4.31
CA ARG A 358 -20.83 0.40 4.16
C ARG A 358 -21.02 1.89 3.89
N LEU A 359 -20.44 2.74 4.74
CA LEU A 359 -20.48 4.21 4.61
C LEU A 359 -19.66 4.69 3.40
N TRP A 360 -20.26 4.61 2.23
CA TRP A 360 -19.67 4.99 0.95
C TRP A 360 -20.74 5.42 -0.05
N TYR A 361 -20.44 6.38 -0.94
CA TYR A 361 -21.43 6.96 -1.86
C TYR A 361 -22.00 5.98 -2.90
N GLN A 362 -21.31 4.87 -3.17
CA GLN A 362 -21.76 3.83 -4.12
C GLN A 362 -22.59 2.73 -3.44
N SER A 363 -22.58 2.67 -2.12
CA SER A 363 -23.21 1.61 -1.35
C SER A 363 -24.44 2.16 -0.63
N PRO A 364 -25.56 1.43 -0.58
CA PRO A 364 -26.66 1.78 0.30
C PRO A 364 -26.19 1.76 1.76
N TYR A 365 -26.41 2.84 2.50
CA TYR A 365 -26.02 2.96 3.90
C TYR A 365 -27.04 3.74 4.72
N TYR A 366 -26.97 3.52 6.03
CA TYR A 366 -27.64 4.29 7.06
C TYR A 366 -26.63 4.70 8.11
N PHE A 367 -26.66 5.96 8.49
CA PHE A 367 -25.88 6.49 9.59
C PHE A 367 -26.74 7.52 10.29
N ASN A 368 -27.20 7.21 11.49
CA ASN A 368 -27.98 8.16 12.25
C ASN A 368 -27.70 8.05 13.75
N THR A 369 -27.97 9.15 14.44
CA THR A 369 -27.83 9.30 15.88
C THR A 369 -29.18 9.62 16.49
N PHE A 370 -29.44 9.16 17.70
CA PHE A 370 -30.71 9.35 18.39
C PHE A 370 -30.49 9.78 19.83
N THR A 371 -31.06 10.93 20.18
CA THR A 371 -31.20 11.45 21.55
C THR A 371 -32.44 10.86 22.23
N ALA A 372 -32.57 11.05 23.55
CA ALA A 372 -33.70 10.46 24.30
C ALA A 372 -35.04 11.01 23.80
N LYS A 373 -35.08 12.33 23.56
CA LYS A 373 -36.25 13.03 23.02
C LYS A 373 -36.65 12.51 21.64
N GLU A 374 -35.67 12.31 20.75
CA GLU A 374 -35.94 11.78 19.40
C GLU A 374 -36.46 10.35 19.45
N LEU A 375 -35.94 9.51 20.33
CA LEU A 375 -36.43 8.14 20.52
C LEU A 375 -37.86 8.10 21.05
N GLU A 376 -38.25 9.02 21.93
CA GLU A 376 -39.63 9.13 22.40
C GLU A 376 -40.60 9.48 21.26
N ASP A 377 -40.22 10.43 20.40
CA ASP A 377 -41.03 10.83 19.26
C ASP A 377 -41.11 9.74 18.18
N ILE A 378 -39.99 9.05 17.91
CA ILE A 378 -39.95 7.86 17.05
C ILE A 378 -40.85 6.77 17.64
N THR A 379 -40.83 6.55 18.96
CA THR A 379 -41.67 5.55 19.61
C THR A 379 -43.16 5.83 19.39
N LYS A 380 -43.59 7.10 19.49
CA LYS A 380 -44.98 7.50 19.19
C LYS A 380 -45.33 7.20 17.73
N SER A 381 -44.45 7.56 16.81
CA SER A 381 -44.63 7.33 15.37
C SER A 381 -44.68 5.84 14.99
N VAL A 382 -43.77 5.03 15.54
CA VAL A 382 -43.70 3.59 15.30
C VAL A 382 -44.90 2.87 15.92
N ARG A 383 -45.38 3.32 17.08
CA ARG A 383 -46.59 2.78 17.71
C ARG A 383 -47.84 2.96 16.83
N LEU A 384 -47.96 4.10 16.15
CA LEU A 384 -49.07 4.40 15.24
C LEU A 384 -48.93 3.69 13.89
N SER A 385 -47.75 3.77 13.27
CA SER A 385 -47.51 3.26 11.91
C SER A 385 -47.23 1.76 11.85
N ARG A 386 -46.87 1.14 12.98
CA ARG A 386 -46.35 -0.25 13.08
C ARG A 386 -45.11 -0.53 12.22
N ARG A 387 -44.45 0.51 11.67
CA ARG A 387 -43.23 0.36 10.87
C ARG A 387 -42.02 0.24 11.78
N THR A 388 -41.44 -0.95 11.86
CA THR A 388 -40.27 -1.25 12.71
C THR A 388 -38.94 -1.13 11.96
N LEU A 389 -38.94 -1.17 10.63
CA LEU A 389 -37.71 -1.11 9.85
C LEU A 389 -37.02 0.25 9.99
N ILE A 390 -35.76 0.24 10.43
CA ILE A 390 -34.90 1.43 10.45
C ILE A 390 -34.33 1.63 9.05
N TYR A 391 -33.63 0.61 8.55
CA TYR A 391 -33.01 0.63 7.24
C TYR A 391 -32.66 -0.79 6.79
N ARG A 392 -32.69 -1.01 5.47
CA ARG A 392 -32.22 -2.25 4.82
C ARG A 392 -31.43 -1.87 3.56
N THR A 393 -30.24 -2.42 3.38
CA THR A 393 -29.34 -2.05 2.27
C THR A 393 -29.81 -2.56 0.91
N SER A 394 -30.54 -3.66 0.86
CA SER A 394 -30.99 -4.31 -0.38
C SER A 394 -32.31 -5.04 -0.15
N SER A 395 -33.19 -5.04 -1.15
CA SER A 395 -34.42 -5.85 -1.16
C SER A 395 -34.16 -7.34 -1.40
N ASN A 396 -32.94 -7.71 -1.80
CA ASN A 396 -32.56 -9.11 -1.99
C ASN A 396 -32.50 -9.85 -0.65
N GLU A 397 -33.25 -10.93 -0.51
CA GLU A 397 -33.25 -11.78 0.70
C GLU A 397 -31.96 -12.62 0.84
N ASN A 398 -31.17 -12.74 -0.23
CA ASN A 398 -29.90 -13.46 -0.18
C ASN A 398 -28.74 -12.58 0.28
N GLU A 399 -28.84 -11.25 0.14
CA GLU A 399 -27.75 -10.34 0.47
C GLU A 399 -28.26 -8.99 0.95
N PHE A 400 -28.11 -8.72 2.25
CA PHE A 400 -28.53 -7.47 2.86
C PHE A 400 -27.91 -7.26 4.25
N ALA A 401 -27.88 -6.01 4.69
CA ALA A 401 -27.75 -5.61 6.07
C ALA A 401 -28.98 -4.80 6.47
N MET A 402 -29.44 -4.97 7.71
CA MET A 402 -30.69 -4.39 8.18
C MET A 402 -30.64 -4.09 9.68
N ALA A 403 -31.32 -3.02 10.08
CA ALA A 403 -31.64 -2.74 11.47
C ALA A 403 -33.14 -2.48 11.65
N GLU A 404 -33.71 -2.96 12.75
CA GLU A 404 -35.15 -2.85 13.05
C GLU A 404 -35.39 -2.58 14.54
N TRP A 405 -36.43 -1.80 14.84
CA TRP A 405 -36.96 -1.61 16.18
C TRP A 405 -37.71 -2.85 16.67
N ILE A 406 -37.45 -3.28 17.90
CA ILE A 406 -38.26 -4.28 18.59
C ILE A 406 -39.20 -3.57 19.55
N LEU A 407 -40.49 -3.88 19.43
CA LEU A 407 -41.55 -3.33 20.25
C LEU A 407 -41.94 -4.31 21.36
N SER A 408 -42.18 -3.76 22.54
CA SER A 408 -42.90 -4.47 23.60
C SER A 408 -44.38 -4.64 23.24
N VAL A 409 -45.09 -5.45 24.04
CA VAL A 409 -46.55 -5.63 23.93
C VAL A 409 -47.30 -4.30 24.04
N SER A 410 -46.77 -3.33 24.80
CA SER A 410 -47.35 -1.98 24.91
C SER A 410 -47.09 -1.07 23.69
N GLY A 411 -46.29 -1.53 22.72
CA GLY A 411 -45.89 -0.78 21.54
C GLY A 411 -44.71 0.18 21.77
N LYS A 412 -44.09 0.17 22.95
CA LYS A 412 -42.86 0.94 23.25
C LYS A 412 -41.63 0.23 22.67
N ILE A 413 -40.69 0.97 22.08
CA ILE A 413 -39.41 0.43 21.63
C ILE A 413 -38.62 -0.10 22.84
N THR A 414 -38.05 -1.30 22.71
CA THR A 414 -37.31 -1.97 23.79
C THR A 414 -35.92 -2.45 23.38
N ALA A 415 -35.70 -2.70 22.08
CA ALA A 415 -34.43 -3.16 21.57
C ALA A 415 -34.26 -2.79 20.09
N ILE A 416 -33.04 -2.93 19.59
CA ILE A 416 -32.70 -2.86 18.17
C ILE A 416 -32.22 -4.25 17.72
N ARG A 417 -32.85 -4.79 16.67
CA ARG A 417 -32.43 -6.00 15.98
C ARG A 417 -31.50 -5.63 14.83
N LEU A 418 -30.31 -6.19 14.81
CA LEU A 418 -29.34 -6.08 13.73
C LEU A 418 -29.31 -7.40 12.96
N THR A 419 -29.33 -7.31 11.63
CA THR A 419 -29.25 -8.47 10.73
C THR A 419 -28.22 -8.20 9.64
N ALA A 420 -27.33 -9.16 9.37
CA ALA A 420 -26.47 -9.16 8.19
C ALA A 420 -26.50 -10.53 7.52
N LYS A 421 -26.63 -10.56 6.21
CA LYS A 421 -26.58 -11.78 5.40
C LYS A 421 -25.81 -11.51 4.13
N ALA A 422 -24.74 -12.26 3.91
CA ALA A 422 -24.05 -12.32 2.62
C ALA A 422 -24.64 -13.42 1.73
N ALA A 423 -24.51 -13.26 0.41
CA ALA A 423 -25.02 -14.25 -0.56
C ALA A 423 -24.45 -15.67 -0.33
N THR A 424 -23.21 -15.75 0.16
CA THR A 424 -22.52 -17.02 0.45
C THR A 424 -22.90 -17.64 1.81
N SER A 425 -23.71 -16.94 2.60
CA SER A 425 -24.08 -17.38 3.94
C SER A 425 -25.45 -18.03 3.94
N THR A 426 -25.51 -19.27 4.46
CA THR A 426 -26.76 -20.02 4.58
C THR A 426 -27.82 -19.29 5.43
N ASN A 427 -27.39 -18.82 6.61
CA ASN A 427 -28.26 -18.13 7.56
C ASN A 427 -27.76 -16.69 7.78
N PRO A 428 -28.68 -15.73 8.04
CA PRO A 428 -28.30 -14.40 8.47
C PRO A 428 -27.65 -14.43 9.86
N TRP A 429 -26.75 -13.49 10.13
CA TRP A 429 -26.31 -13.16 11.49
C TRP A 429 -27.29 -12.17 12.10
N VAL A 430 -27.95 -12.57 13.20
CA VAL A 430 -28.94 -11.75 13.91
C VAL A 430 -28.52 -11.54 15.36
N ARG A 431 -28.47 -10.28 15.78
CA ARG A 431 -28.28 -9.85 17.18
C ARG A 431 -29.35 -8.87 17.60
N VAL A 432 -29.76 -8.95 18.85
CA VAL A 432 -30.73 -8.05 19.47
C VAL A 432 -30.07 -7.33 20.63
N CYS A 433 -30.08 -5.99 20.58
CA CYS A 433 -29.52 -5.12 21.61
C CYS A 433 -30.64 -4.41 22.37
N PRO A 434 -30.94 -4.81 23.62
CA PRO A 434 -31.86 -4.07 24.49
C PRO A 434 -31.36 -2.66 24.76
N ILE A 435 -32.26 -1.68 24.67
CA ILE A 435 -31.96 -0.26 24.93
C ILE A 435 -32.96 0.33 25.93
N ASP A 436 -32.50 1.29 26.73
CA ASP A 436 -33.35 2.16 27.53
C ASP A 436 -33.53 3.50 26.83
N LEU A 437 -34.78 3.86 26.56
CA LEU A 437 -35.13 5.06 25.79
C LEU A 437 -34.91 6.36 26.58
N SER A 438 -35.09 6.34 27.91
CA SER A 438 -34.96 7.57 28.71
C SER A 438 -33.51 7.95 28.94
N THR A 439 -32.62 6.97 29.02
CA THR A 439 -31.19 7.20 29.29
C THR A 439 -30.32 7.10 28.04
N CYS A 440 -30.85 6.60 26.91
CA CYS A 440 -30.10 6.26 25.71
C CYS A 440 -28.91 5.34 26.00
N THR A 441 -29.12 4.32 26.83
CA THR A 441 -28.09 3.34 27.22
C THR A 441 -28.52 1.91 26.91
N LYS A 442 -27.56 0.98 26.94
CA LYS A 442 -27.82 -0.47 26.85
C LYS A 442 -28.52 -0.94 28.13
N SER A 443 -29.71 -1.55 27.99
CA SER A 443 -30.56 -1.92 29.14
C SER A 443 -30.44 -3.37 29.60
N GLY A 444 -29.76 -4.24 28.85
CA GLY A 444 -29.59 -5.65 29.17
C GLY A 444 -28.61 -6.36 28.25
N ASP A 445 -28.45 -7.68 28.43
CA ASP A 445 -27.52 -8.49 27.64
C ASP A 445 -27.92 -8.62 26.17
N ILE A 446 -26.91 -8.72 25.31
CA ILE A 446 -27.11 -8.83 23.85
C ILE A 446 -27.50 -10.27 23.54
N LEU A 447 -28.66 -10.44 22.91
CA LEU A 447 -29.15 -11.76 22.52
C LEU A 447 -28.70 -12.05 21.09
N THR A 448 -27.91 -13.11 20.89
CA THR A 448 -27.54 -13.58 19.53
C THR A 448 -28.50 -14.69 19.12
N THR A 449 -29.43 -14.38 18.20
CA THR A 449 -30.46 -15.33 17.75
C THR A 449 -29.93 -16.29 16.69
N SER A 450 -29.02 -15.81 15.84
CA SER A 450 -28.34 -16.61 14.84
C SER A 450 -26.97 -16.01 14.55
N GLU A 451 -25.99 -16.85 14.22
CA GLU A 451 -24.69 -16.37 13.72
C GLU A 451 -24.60 -16.76 12.24
N GLY A 452 -24.33 -15.77 11.40
CA GLY A 452 -24.20 -15.95 9.95
C GLY A 452 -22.80 -16.43 9.57
N GLY A 453 -22.47 -16.32 8.28
CA GLY A 453 -21.15 -16.68 7.78
C GLY A 453 -20.89 -18.18 7.64
N LEU A 454 -19.73 -18.49 7.07
CA LEU A 454 -19.21 -19.85 7.00
C LEU A 454 -18.60 -20.25 8.34
N ARG A 455 -19.22 -21.25 8.98
CA ARG A 455 -18.84 -21.77 10.28
C ARG A 455 -17.90 -22.98 10.16
N SER A 456 -16.82 -22.97 10.94
CA SER A 456 -15.90 -24.10 11.13
C SER A 456 -16.29 -24.90 12.37
N TYR A 457 -16.08 -26.21 12.36
CA TYR A 457 -16.40 -27.12 13.48
C TYR A 457 -15.13 -27.78 14.04
N VAL A 458 -15.21 -28.20 15.30
CA VAL A 458 -14.13 -28.99 15.93
C VAL A 458 -14.16 -30.41 15.36
N PRO A 459 -13.02 -30.96 14.92
CA PRO A 459 -12.96 -32.35 14.48
C PRO A 459 -13.11 -33.31 15.66
N ALA A 460 -13.79 -34.45 15.47
CA ALA A 460 -14.00 -35.46 16.50
C ALA A 460 -12.71 -36.23 16.87
N SER A 461 -11.72 -36.22 15.99
CA SER A 461 -10.40 -36.82 16.18
C SER A 461 -9.31 -35.96 15.51
N PRO A 462 -8.05 -36.06 15.93
CA PRO A 462 -6.94 -35.41 15.21
C PRO A 462 -6.84 -35.90 13.76
N TYR A 463 -6.40 -35.02 12.85
CA TYR A 463 -6.13 -35.40 11.47
C TYR A 463 -4.81 -36.17 11.38
N VAL A 464 -4.84 -37.32 10.71
CA VAL A 464 -3.63 -38.08 10.36
C VAL A 464 -3.16 -37.63 8.97
N LEU A 465 -1.90 -37.19 8.87
CA LEU A 465 -1.32 -36.74 7.61
C LEU A 465 -0.37 -37.80 7.05
N PRO A 466 -0.29 -37.97 5.72
CA PRO A 466 0.70 -38.85 5.12
C PRO A 466 2.14 -38.37 5.41
N GLU A 467 3.09 -39.29 5.35
CA GLU A 467 4.51 -38.97 5.47
C GLU A 467 5.01 -38.19 4.25
N THR A 468 6.04 -37.36 4.47
CA THR A 468 6.72 -36.64 3.39
C THR A 468 7.47 -37.64 2.52
N VAL A 469 7.21 -37.61 1.22
CA VAL A 469 7.89 -38.41 0.22
C VAL A 469 8.89 -37.53 -0.51
N SER A 470 10.18 -37.87 -0.44
CA SER A 470 11.25 -37.18 -1.15
C SER A 470 11.92 -38.12 -2.16
N PHE A 471 12.21 -37.60 -3.35
CA PHE A 471 12.92 -38.27 -4.44
C PHE A 471 14.18 -37.48 -4.78
N GLY A 472 15.28 -38.20 -4.98
CA GLY A 472 16.58 -37.62 -5.32
C GLY A 472 17.65 -37.90 -4.25
N PRO A 473 18.91 -37.56 -4.54
CA PRO A 473 20.00 -37.70 -3.58
C PRO A 473 19.88 -36.65 -2.47
N ILE A 474 20.49 -36.95 -1.32
CA ILE A 474 20.65 -35.99 -0.22
C ILE A 474 22.11 -35.55 -0.22
N LEU A 475 22.34 -34.24 -0.27
CA LEU A 475 23.68 -33.69 -0.19
C LEU A 475 24.17 -33.64 1.27
N ASN A 476 25.46 -33.89 1.44
CA ASN A 476 26.15 -33.69 2.71
C ASN A 476 26.76 -32.28 2.74
N ASP A 477 26.60 -31.56 3.85
CA ASP A 477 27.20 -30.26 4.09
C ASP A 477 28.58 -30.35 4.78
N GLU A 478 29.03 -31.57 5.09
CA GLU A 478 30.36 -31.84 5.63
C GLU A 478 31.39 -32.17 4.53
N GLN A 479 32.64 -31.82 4.82
CA GLN A 479 33.78 -32.20 3.98
C GLN A 479 33.98 -33.72 4.05
N THR A 480 34.15 -34.38 2.89
CA THR A 480 34.23 -35.85 2.84
C THR A 480 35.39 -36.43 3.66
N ARG A 481 36.52 -35.72 3.69
CA ARG A 481 37.68 -36.00 4.54
C ARG A 481 38.59 -34.78 4.66
N ALA A 482 39.50 -34.79 5.63
CA ALA A 482 40.54 -33.77 5.70
C ALA A 482 41.50 -33.85 4.47
N PRO A 483 42.03 -32.71 3.98
CA PRO A 483 43.09 -32.70 2.99
C PRO A 483 44.35 -33.41 3.48
N ARG A 484 44.99 -34.17 2.60
CA ARG A 484 46.26 -34.83 2.92
C ARG A 484 47.40 -33.82 2.95
N THR A 485 48.17 -33.86 4.03
CA THR A 485 49.33 -32.98 4.26
C THR A 485 50.67 -33.74 4.27
N ASN A 486 50.64 -35.06 4.07
CA ASN A 486 51.79 -35.95 4.24
C ASN A 486 52.60 -36.22 2.96
N PHE A 487 52.29 -35.54 1.85
CA PHE A 487 53.02 -35.70 0.59
C PHE A 487 54.50 -35.32 0.75
N LYS A 488 55.37 -36.14 0.15
CA LYS A 488 56.82 -35.96 0.20
C LYS A 488 57.32 -35.25 -1.04
N THR A 489 58.32 -34.39 -0.85
CA THR A 489 59.06 -33.78 -1.95
C THR A 489 59.69 -34.86 -2.83
N ARG A 490 59.54 -34.73 -4.15
CA ARG A 490 60.26 -35.54 -5.15
C ARG A 490 61.25 -34.64 -5.85
N THR A 491 62.54 -34.95 -5.73
CA THR A 491 63.63 -34.15 -6.30
C THR A 491 64.53 -35.04 -7.13
N THR A 492 65.17 -34.48 -8.16
CA THR A 492 66.26 -35.16 -8.85
C THR A 492 67.47 -35.33 -7.92
N PRO A 493 68.32 -36.35 -8.12
CA PRO A 493 69.39 -36.68 -7.18
C PRO A 493 70.41 -35.56 -6.93
N THR A 494 70.57 -34.66 -7.90
CA THR A 494 71.51 -33.54 -7.96
C THR A 494 70.96 -32.31 -7.22
N LEU A 495 69.65 -32.07 -7.26
CA LEU A 495 69.00 -30.92 -6.62
C LEU A 495 68.63 -31.21 -5.15
N ARG A 496 69.41 -30.66 -4.21
CA ARG A 496 69.19 -30.83 -2.75
C ARG A 496 68.19 -29.82 -2.17
N VAL A 497 66.96 -29.87 -2.66
CA VAL A 497 65.85 -29.00 -2.21
C VAL A 497 64.76 -29.80 -1.50
N ILE A 498 64.21 -29.22 -0.43
CA ILE A 498 63.00 -29.72 0.23
C ILE A 498 61.88 -28.70 0.04
N LEU A 499 60.74 -29.16 -0.48
CA LEU A 499 59.54 -28.35 -0.61
C LEU A 499 58.55 -28.70 0.49
N LYS A 500 58.01 -27.69 1.17
CA LYS A 500 57.02 -27.88 2.25
C LYS A 500 55.84 -26.93 2.09
N SER A 501 54.61 -27.44 2.25
CA SER A 501 53.42 -26.60 2.38
C SER A 501 53.50 -25.77 3.67
N MET A 502 53.18 -24.49 3.57
CA MET A 502 53.20 -23.54 4.69
C MET A 502 51.79 -23.06 5.08
N SER A 503 50.75 -23.58 4.44
CA SER A 503 49.35 -23.30 4.72
C SER A 503 48.61 -24.53 5.28
N ASP A 504 47.64 -24.28 6.15
CA ASP A 504 46.68 -25.26 6.67
C ASP A 504 45.25 -24.65 6.61
N PRO A 505 44.39 -25.06 5.67
CA PRO A 505 44.59 -26.14 4.68
C PRO A 505 45.66 -25.81 3.62
N PRO A 506 46.25 -26.81 2.94
CA PRO A 506 47.31 -26.58 1.95
C PRO A 506 46.90 -25.69 0.77
N LEU A 507 45.63 -25.75 0.38
CA LEU A 507 45.07 -24.98 -0.73
C LEU A 507 43.75 -24.31 -0.31
N GLU A 508 43.56 -23.09 -0.78
CA GLU A 508 42.31 -22.34 -0.71
C GLU A 508 41.77 -22.11 -2.13
N ALA A 509 40.46 -22.21 -2.32
CA ALA A 509 39.84 -22.08 -3.63
C ALA A 509 39.11 -20.76 -3.79
N ASN A 510 39.30 -20.06 -4.91
CA ASN A 510 38.60 -18.82 -5.28
C ASN A 510 38.49 -17.77 -4.14
N PRO A 511 39.59 -17.42 -3.43
CA PRO A 511 39.51 -16.50 -2.29
C PRO A 511 39.23 -15.05 -2.69
N GLN A 512 39.66 -14.65 -3.90
CA GLN A 512 39.59 -13.25 -4.36
C GLN A 512 38.73 -13.07 -5.61
N PHE A 513 38.54 -14.13 -6.41
CA PHE A 513 37.80 -14.07 -7.65
C PHE A 513 37.23 -15.45 -7.98
N ALA A 514 36.00 -15.48 -8.52
CA ALA A 514 35.31 -16.69 -8.96
C ALA A 514 34.97 -16.56 -10.45
N ASN A 515 35.20 -17.63 -11.21
CA ASN A 515 34.90 -17.71 -12.64
C ASN A 515 34.08 -18.98 -12.94
N HIS A 516 33.38 -19.02 -14.07
CA HIS A 516 32.60 -20.18 -14.51
C HIS A 516 33.43 -21.15 -15.36
N SER A 517 34.56 -20.72 -15.91
CA SER A 517 35.40 -21.50 -16.83
C SER A 517 36.59 -22.20 -16.16
N PHE A 518 37.02 -21.72 -15.00
CA PHE A 518 38.16 -22.24 -14.24
C PHE A 518 38.01 -21.91 -12.76
N ASP A 519 38.69 -22.67 -11.92
CA ASP A 519 38.82 -22.41 -10.49
C ASP A 519 40.26 -21.98 -10.16
N TYR A 520 40.37 -20.96 -9.32
CA TYR A 520 41.63 -20.50 -8.76
C TYR A 520 41.93 -21.32 -7.51
N LEU A 521 43.12 -21.89 -7.42
CA LEU A 521 43.64 -22.46 -6.18
C LEU A 521 44.85 -21.66 -5.76
N VAL A 522 44.82 -21.18 -4.52
CA VAL A 522 45.87 -20.40 -3.90
C VAL A 522 46.51 -21.24 -2.81
N GLY A 523 47.83 -21.19 -2.72
CA GLY A 523 48.56 -21.89 -1.68
C GLY A 523 49.88 -21.20 -1.36
N LYS A 524 50.54 -21.71 -0.33
CA LYS A 524 51.83 -21.20 0.13
C LYS A 524 52.78 -22.37 0.34
N PHE A 525 53.97 -22.29 -0.25
CA PHE A 525 55.01 -23.29 -0.05
C PHE A 525 56.37 -22.65 0.21
N SER A 526 57.24 -23.42 0.85
CA SER A 526 58.61 -23.03 1.16
C SER A 526 59.59 -23.95 0.44
N ILE A 527 60.60 -23.35 -0.17
CA ILE A 527 61.73 -23.97 -0.85
C ILE A 527 62.93 -23.89 0.10
N PHE A 528 63.37 -25.03 0.65
CA PHE A 528 64.49 -25.09 1.58
C PHE A 528 65.72 -25.70 0.91
N ASN A 529 66.84 -24.98 0.94
CA ASN A 529 68.13 -25.48 0.47
C ASN A 529 68.75 -26.39 1.55
N ASN A 530 68.78 -27.71 1.29
CA ASN A 530 69.26 -28.71 2.23
C ASN A 530 70.78 -28.99 2.12
N ASN A 531 71.54 -28.13 1.43
CA ASN A 531 73.00 -28.20 1.44
C ASN A 531 73.57 -27.96 2.85
N ALA A 532 74.80 -28.45 3.07
CA ALA A 532 75.45 -28.32 4.38
C ALA A 532 75.69 -26.84 4.73
N PRO A 533 75.57 -26.44 6.01
CA PRO A 533 75.91 -25.09 6.43
C PRO A 533 77.38 -24.78 6.08
N GLY A 534 77.63 -23.61 5.48
CA GLY A 534 78.97 -23.21 5.02
C GLY A 534 79.42 -23.80 3.69
N SER A 535 78.58 -24.61 3.01
CA SER A 535 78.84 -24.94 1.60
C SER A 535 78.74 -23.69 0.73
N LEU A 536 79.52 -23.61 -0.36
CA LEU A 536 79.43 -22.52 -1.35
C LEU A 536 78.46 -22.88 -2.48
N ASN A 537 77.43 -23.67 -2.17
CA ASN A 537 76.47 -24.21 -3.15
C ASN A 537 75.09 -23.58 -2.96
N PRO A 538 74.90 -22.31 -3.35
CA PRO A 538 73.58 -21.71 -3.43
C PRO A 538 72.78 -22.41 -4.53
N ILE A 539 71.45 -22.44 -4.38
CA ILE A 539 70.54 -22.99 -5.39
C ILE A 539 69.76 -21.84 -5.99
N THR A 540 69.82 -21.68 -7.31
CA THR A 540 69.07 -20.65 -8.04
C THR A 540 67.88 -21.27 -8.74
N ILE A 541 66.68 -20.90 -8.29
CA ILE A 541 65.42 -21.33 -8.88
C ILE A 541 65.14 -20.49 -10.13
N SER A 542 65.01 -21.13 -11.28
CA SER A 542 64.80 -20.48 -12.58
C SER A 542 63.32 -20.29 -12.91
N SER A 543 62.50 -21.30 -12.62
CA SER A 543 61.07 -21.28 -12.96
C SER A 543 60.21 -22.08 -11.98
N ILE A 544 58.92 -21.75 -11.96
CA ILE A 544 57.89 -22.45 -11.20
C ILE A 544 56.74 -22.74 -12.15
N SER A 545 56.33 -24.00 -12.20
CA SER A 545 55.15 -24.46 -12.95
C SER A 545 54.27 -25.34 -12.07
N ALA A 546 53.04 -25.58 -12.51
CA ALA A 546 52.11 -26.43 -11.82
C ALA A 546 51.37 -27.35 -12.79
N ALA A 547 51.01 -28.53 -12.29
CA ALA A 547 50.10 -29.45 -12.95
C ALA A 547 49.02 -29.87 -11.97
N TYR A 548 47.85 -30.26 -12.47
CA TYR A 548 46.74 -30.73 -11.64
C TYR A 548 46.25 -32.10 -12.08
N ARG A 549 45.58 -32.80 -11.18
CA ARG A 549 44.75 -33.96 -11.50
C ARG A 549 43.60 -34.08 -10.53
N LEU A 550 42.52 -34.73 -10.94
CA LEU A 550 41.50 -35.19 -10.00
C LEU A 550 41.91 -36.55 -9.45
N VAL A 551 41.58 -36.81 -8.18
CA VAL A 551 41.83 -38.12 -7.57
C VAL A 551 41.16 -39.22 -8.40
N GLY A 552 41.89 -40.30 -8.65
CA GLY A 552 41.49 -41.38 -9.58
C GLY A 552 41.94 -41.19 -11.03
N ASP A 553 42.36 -39.98 -11.44
CA ASP A 553 42.96 -39.79 -12.76
C ASP A 553 44.42 -40.31 -12.75
N PRO A 554 44.86 -41.03 -13.81
CA PRO A 554 46.18 -41.66 -13.85
C PRO A 554 47.33 -40.68 -14.11
N GLU A 555 47.05 -39.51 -14.70
CA GLU A 555 48.05 -38.56 -15.18
C GLU A 555 47.75 -37.13 -14.74
N TYR A 556 48.80 -36.30 -14.71
CA TYR A 556 48.71 -34.87 -14.42
C TYR A 556 48.52 -34.07 -15.71
N ALA A 557 47.53 -33.19 -15.73
CA ALA A 557 47.31 -32.22 -16.80
C ALA A 557 47.94 -30.86 -16.45
N PRO A 558 48.40 -30.09 -17.45
CA PRO A 558 48.90 -28.74 -17.21
C PRO A 558 47.78 -27.82 -16.71
N VAL A 559 48.10 -26.95 -15.74
CA VAL A 559 47.18 -25.85 -15.37
C VAL A 559 47.16 -24.80 -16.49
N LYS A 560 46.10 -23.98 -16.54
CA LYS A 560 46.00 -22.92 -17.56
C LYS A 560 47.03 -21.80 -17.34
N GLU A 561 47.28 -21.47 -16.07
CA GLU A 561 48.20 -20.42 -15.67
C GLU A 561 48.71 -20.70 -14.24
N THR A 562 49.98 -20.38 -13.99
CA THR A 562 50.60 -20.37 -12.66
C THR A 562 51.16 -18.98 -12.42
N LYS A 563 50.74 -18.34 -11.33
CA LYS A 563 51.12 -16.96 -10.98
C LYS A 563 51.66 -16.90 -9.57
N LEU A 564 52.77 -16.19 -9.37
CA LEU A 564 53.25 -15.81 -8.04
C LEU A 564 52.49 -14.57 -7.57
N LEU A 565 51.98 -14.61 -6.35
CA LEU A 565 51.20 -13.52 -5.76
C LEU A 565 52.09 -12.48 -5.07
N ASP A 566 53.31 -12.85 -4.72
CA ASP A 566 54.26 -11.95 -4.08
C ASP A 566 54.94 -11.07 -5.13
N HIS A 567 54.55 -9.80 -5.20
CA HIS A 567 55.06 -8.84 -6.19
C HIS A 567 56.56 -8.53 -6.06
N ASP A 568 57.15 -8.84 -4.90
CA ASP A 568 58.54 -8.54 -4.58
C ASP A 568 59.54 -9.61 -5.07
N TYR A 569 59.06 -10.79 -5.47
CA TYR A 569 59.92 -11.89 -5.89
C TYR A 569 59.84 -12.08 -7.42
N GLN A 570 60.92 -11.71 -8.10
CA GLN A 570 61.16 -12.06 -9.50
C GLN A 570 62.07 -13.30 -9.57
N LEU A 571 61.66 -14.29 -10.37
CA LEU A 571 62.56 -15.39 -10.73
C LEU A 571 63.50 -14.93 -11.86
N PRO A 572 64.78 -15.35 -11.87
CA PRO A 572 65.36 -16.36 -10.99
C PRO A 572 65.67 -15.87 -9.56
N ALA A 573 65.57 -16.75 -8.56
CA ALA A 573 65.83 -16.44 -7.14
C ALA A 573 66.86 -17.40 -6.54
N THR A 574 67.88 -16.84 -5.88
CA THR A 574 68.98 -17.62 -5.27
C THR A 574 68.74 -17.83 -3.77
N ILE A 575 68.91 -19.08 -3.31
CA ILE A 575 68.70 -19.50 -1.93
C ILE A 575 70.02 -20.06 -1.38
N ASP A 576 70.58 -19.39 -0.38
CA ASP A 576 71.80 -19.86 0.28
C ASP A 576 71.58 -21.17 1.05
N PRO A 577 72.64 -21.96 1.30
CA PRO A 577 72.54 -23.19 2.08
C PRO A 577 71.88 -22.99 3.44
N ARG A 578 70.95 -23.88 3.80
CA ARG A 578 70.14 -23.83 5.03
C ARG A 578 69.20 -22.63 5.14
N GLN A 579 68.99 -21.86 4.08
CA GLN A 579 67.93 -20.87 4.02
C GLN A 579 66.68 -21.41 3.32
N SER A 580 65.57 -20.70 3.50
CA SER A 580 64.29 -21.01 2.89
C SER A 580 63.69 -19.79 2.20
N LEU A 581 63.20 -19.97 0.98
CA LEU A 581 62.37 -19.00 0.28
C LEU A 581 60.91 -19.43 0.42
N THR A 582 60.02 -18.51 0.78
CA THR A 582 58.59 -18.79 0.90
C THR A 582 57.84 -18.03 -0.17
N LEU A 583 56.97 -18.71 -0.91
CA LEU A 583 56.25 -18.15 -2.05
C LEU A 583 54.75 -18.43 -1.92
N ASN A 584 53.95 -17.41 -2.18
CA ASN A 584 52.51 -17.50 -2.41
C ASN A 584 52.26 -17.66 -3.91
N PHE A 585 51.42 -18.62 -4.27
CA PHE A 585 51.09 -18.88 -5.66
C PHE A 585 49.58 -19.00 -5.87
N GLN A 586 49.18 -18.82 -7.12
CA GLN A 586 47.84 -19.04 -7.62
C GLN A 586 47.92 -19.87 -8.90
N VAL A 587 47.10 -20.91 -9.00
CA VAL A 587 46.96 -21.72 -10.22
C VAL A 587 45.53 -21.64 -10.73
N LEU A 588 45.37 -21.66 -12.06
CA LEU A 588 44.07 -21.71 -12.73
C LEU A 588 43.81 -23.12 -13.23
N VAL A 589 42.91 -23.83 -12.56
CA VAL A 589 42.47 -25.18 -12.93
C VAL A 589 41.27 -25.09 -13.88
N PRO A 590 41.37 -25.55 -15.13
CA PRO A 590 40.26 -25.50 -16.08
C PRO A 590 39.14 -26.45 -15.66
N ARG A 591 37.89 -26.05 -15.93
CA ARG A 591 36.70 -26.89 -15.75
C ARG A 591 36.38 -27.66 -17.03
N THR A 592 35.60 -28.73 -16.91
CA THR A 592 35.09 -29.48 -18.06
C THR A 592 34.07 -28.63 -18.85
N GLU A 593 33.86 -28.95 -20.13
CA GLU A 593 32.87 -28.22 -20.95
C GLU A 593 31.44 -28.33 -20.39
N GLU A 594 31.11 -29.46 -19.75
CA GLU A 594 29.83 -29.68 -19.08
C GLU A 594 29.67 -28.73 -17.88
N ASP A 595 30.72 -28.56 -17.09
CA ASP A 595 30.75 -27.66 -15.93
C ASP A 595 30.66 -26.19 -16.34
N VAL A 596 31.32 -25.83 -17.45
CA VAL A 596 31.27 -24.47 -18.02
C VAL A 596 29.83 -24.09 -18.42
N LYS A 597 29.08 -25.03 -19.00
CA LYS A 597 27.67 -24.82 -19.41
C LYS A 597 26.73 -24.52 -18.24
N LEU A 598 27.07 -24.97 -17.03
CA LEU A 598 26.28 -24.69 -15.83
C LEU A 598 26.43 -23.23 -15.35
N ALA A 599 27.44 -22.51 -15.85
CA ALA A 599 27.69 -21.09 -15.55
C ALA A 599 27.76 -20.76 -14.04
N VAL A 600 28.21 -21.71 -13.21
CA VAL A 600 28.26 -21.56 -11.75
C VAL A 600 29.52 -20.81 -11.32
N ASN A 601 29.36 -19.76 -10.52
CA ASN A 601 30.48 -19.03 -9.91
C ASN A 601 30.52 -19.29 -8.41
N TRP A 602 31.55 -19.98 -7.93
CA TRP A 602 31.72 -20.28 -6.50
C TRP A 602 32.88 -19.52 -5.87
N TRP A 603 32.57 -18.76 -4.85
CA TRP A 603 33.55 -18.11 -3.98
C TRP A 603 33.98 -19.06 -2.87
N ASN A 604 35.27 -18.99 -2.48
CA ASN A 604 35.85 -19.78 -1.39
C ASN A 604 35.73 -21.32 -1.57
N ARG A 605 35.40 -21.79 -2.78
CA ARG A 605 35.20 -23.21 -3.15
C ARG A 605 35.55 -23.45 -4.60
N ALA A 606 36.10 -24.62 -4.92
CA ALA A 606 36.38 -25.03 -6.29
C ALA A 606 35.25 -25.91 -6.83
N PHE A 607 34.63 -25.52 -7.94
CA PHE A 607 33.57 -26.31 -8.59
C PHE A 607 34.10 -27.61 -9.22
N VAL A 608 35.31 -27.55 -9.75
CA VAL A 608 36.02 -28.72 -10.30
C VAL A 608 36.27 -29.81 -9.25
N ALA A 609 36.31 -29.44 -7.95
CA ALA A 609 36.54 -30.38 -6.86
C ALA A 609 35.26 -30.97 -6.26
N ARG A 610 34.05 -30.58 -6.73
CA ARG A 610 32.77 -30.89 -6.06
C ARG A 610 32.51 -32.39 -5.87
N ASN A 611 33.01 -33.20 -6.79
CA ASN A 611 32.81 -34.65 -6.82
C ASN A 611 34.05 -35.43 -6.34
N ARG A 612 35.26 -34.91 -6.64
CA ARG A 612 36.55 -35.55 -6.37
C ARG A 612 37.57 -34.50 -5.93
N PRO A 613 38.44 -34.79 -4.95
CA PRO A 613 39.52 -33.88 -4.58
C PRO A 613 40.45 -33.56 -5.74
N VAL A 614 41.03 -32.36 -5.73
CA VAL A 614 42.01 -31.89 -6.72
C VAL A 614 43.39 -31.96 -6.08
N ARG A 615 44.36 -32.52 -6.79
CA ARG A 615 45.77 -32.49 -6.40
C ARG A 615 46.55 -31.58 -7.34
N ILE A 616 47.27 -30.62 -6.77
CA ILE A 616 48.17 -29.71 -7.47
C ILE A 616 49.60 -30.12 -7.21
N LYS A 617 50.34 -30.46 -8.27
CA LYS A 617 51.77 -30.73 -8.24
C LYS A 617 52.50 -29.45 -8.65
N ILE A 618 53.14 -28.80 -7.69
CA ILE A 618 54.06 -27.70 -7.94
C ILE A 618 55.41 -28.28 -8.34
N ILE A 619 55.98 -27.75 -9.42
CA ILE A 619 57.27 -28.15 -9.97
C ILE A 619 58.15 -26.90 -10.00
N VAL A 620 59.31 -27.01 -9.39
CA VAL A 620 60.33 -25.98 -9.30
C VAL A 620 61.53 -26.48 -10.10
N GLU A 621 62.03 -25.66 -11.01
CA GLU A 621 63.20 -25.95 -11.83
C GLU A 621 64.34 -25.01 -11.48
N ASP A 622 65.56 -25.53 -11.40
CA ASP A 622 66.76 -24.71 -11.20
C ASP A 622 67.34 -24.21 -12.54
N ILE A 623 68.46 -23.49 -12.49
CA ILE A 623 69.15 -23.00 -13.70
C ILE A 623 69.83 -24.10 -14.51
N GLU A 624 70.02 -25.30 -13.94
CA GLU A 624 70.64 -26.47 -14.58
C GLU A 624 69.58 -27.40 -15.21
N GLY A 625 68.29 -27.07 -15.07
CA GLY A 625 67.16 -27.85 -15.58
C GLY A 625 66.73 -28.99 -14.65
N GLU A 626 67.26 -29.05 -13.43
CA GLU A 626 66.92 -30.04 -12.43
C GLU A 626 65.62 -29.67 -11.72
N GLN A 627 64.78 -30.67 -11.44
CA GLN A 627 63.41 -30.45 -10.98
C GLN A 627 63.13 -31.01 -9.58
N CYS A 628 62.37 -30.23 -8.82
CA CYS A 628 61.85 -30.60 -7.52
C CYS A 628 60.34 -30.36 -7.48
N SER A 629 59.56 -31.28 -6.91
CA SER A 629 58.10 -31.18 -6.90
C SER A 629 57.44 -31.57 -5.58
N LEU A 630 56.30 -30.94 -5.31
CA LEU A 630 55.45 -31.17 -4.14
C LEU A 630 53.99 -31.24 -4.57
N VAL A 631 53.26 -32.23 -4.04
CA VAL A 631 51.81 -32.35 -4.23
C VAL A 631 51.09 -31.71 -3.04
N MET A 632 50.10 -30.88 -3.33
CA MET A 632 49.16 -30.30 -2.38
C MET A 632 47.75 -30.66 -2.79
N GLU A 633 46.86 -30.86 -1.83
CA GLU A 633 45.51 -31.33 -2.08
C GLU A 633 44.46 -30.31 -1.63
N TYR A 634 43.41 -30.19 -2.43
CA TYR A 634 42.19 -29.48 -2.10
C TYR A 634 41.03 -30.48 -2.07
N VAL A 635 40.39 -30.62 -0.91
CA VAL A 635 39.16 -31.41 -0.76
C VAL A 635 38.00 -30.43 -0.65
N PHE A 636 36.96 -30.63 -1.47
CA PHE A 636 35.80 -29.76 -1.53
C PHE A 636 35.12 -29.61 -0.16
N LYS A 637 34.91 -28.37 0.25
CA LYS A 637 34.21 -28.00 1.48
C LYS A 637 32.85 -27.39 1.12
N PRO A 638 31.73 -28.12 1.32
CA PRO A 638 30.40 -27.60 1.03
C PRO A 638 30.05 -26.32 1.80
N LEU A 639 29.08 -25.53 1.29
CA LEU A 639 28.38 -24.56 2.14
C LEU A 639 27.49 -25.35 3.11
N LYS A 640 27.28 -24.80 4.31
CA LYS A 640 26.16 -25.23 5.15
C LYS A 640 24.87 -25.12 4.36
N LEU A 641 24.15 -26.22 4.22
CA LEU A 641 22.87 -26.26 3.52
C LEU A 641 21.79 -25.66 4.42
N GLU A 642 20.72 -25.14 3.81
CA GLU A 642 19.58 -24.67 4.60
C GLU A 642 18.97 -25.83 5.38
N THR A 643 18.56 -25.54 6.61
CA THR A 643 18.01 -26.50 7.56
C THR A 643 16.70 -25.98 8.14
N ARG A 644 15.87 -26.90 8.63
CA ARG A 644 14.63 -26.57 9.32
C ARG A 644 14.88 -25.62 10.50
N GLN A 645 14.11 -24.55 10.57
CA GLN A 645 14.11 -23.59 11.66
C GLN A 645 13.11 -24.00 12.76
N GLU A 646 13.30 -23.51 14.00
CA GLU A 646 12.40 -23.81 15.11
C GLU A 646 10.97 -23.30 14.88
N SER A 647 10.81 -22.21 14.13
CA SER A 647 9.51 -21.64 13.74
C SER A 647 8.78 -22.41 12.64
N ASP A 648 9.45 -23.37 11.99
CA ASP A 648 8.89 -24.11 10.87
C ASP A 648 7.90 -25.18 11.33
N LEU A 649 6.66 -25.05 10.87
CA LEU A 649 5.67 -26.11 10.89
C LEU A 649 6.04 -27.22 9.89
N GLY A 650 6.68 -26.85 8.78
CA GLY A 650 7.19 -27.77 7.77
C GLY A 650 8.38 -27.20 7.01
N PHE A 651 9.35 -28.05 6.70
CA PHE A 651 10.51 -27.73 5.87
C PHE A 651 10.63 -28.80 4.78
N PHE A 652 10.45 -28.40 3.53
CA PHE A 652 10.49 -29.29 2.38
C PHE A 652 11.67 -28.92 1.50
N PHE A 653 12.41 -29.91 1.04
CA PHE A 653 13.56 -29.68 0.19
C PHE A 653 13.84 -30.85 -0.73
N PHE A 654 14.57 -30.60 -1.81
CA PHE A 654 15.29 -31.60 -2.57
C PHE A 654 16.64 -31.01 -3.00
N ASP A 655 17.65 -31.86 -3.11
CA ASP A 655 19.01 -31.40 -3.38
C ASP A 655 19.40 -31.64 -4.84
N ASN A 656 20.05 -30.65 -5.45
CA ASN A 656 20.60 -30.75 -6.79
C ASN A 656 22.10 -31.11 -6.73
N PRO A 657 22.49 -32.35 -7.09
CA PRO A 657 23.89 -32.78 -7.02
C PRO A 657 24.79 -32.15 -8.08
N GLN A 658 24.23 -31.66 -9.20
CA GLN A 658 25.04 -31.05 -10.27
C GLN A 658 25.56 -29.68 -9.86
N THR A 659 24.68 -28.87 -9.27
CA THR A 659 24.99 -27.51 -8.80
C THR A 659 25.34 -27.45 -7.32
N PHE A 660 25.26 -28.58 -6.60
CA PHE A 660 25.49 -28.69 -5.16
C PHE A 660 24.65 -27.68 -4.34
N THR A 661 23.38 -27.52 -4.72
CA THR A 661 22.44 -26.57 -4.09
C THR A 661 21.21 -27.30 -3.54
N ARG A 662 20.70 -26.83 -2.39
CA ARG A 662 19.42 -27.28 -1.84
C ARG A 662 18.31 -26.35 -2.27
N ASN A 663 17.28 -26.89 -2.93
CA ASN A 663 16.03 -26.18 -3.20
C ASN A 663 15.09 -26.46 -2.04
N TYR A 664 14.56 -25.43 -1.39
CA TYR A 664 13.79 -25.59 -0.15
C TYR A 664 12.59 -24.64 -0.05
N LEU A 665 11.66 -24.97 0.86
CA LEU A 665 10.53 -24.15 1.27
C LEU A 665 10.33 -24.23 2.78
N HIS A 666 10.20 -23.05 3.40
CA HIS A 666 9.74 -22.91 4.79
C HIS A 666 8.22 -22.72 4.82
N VAL A 667 7.59 -23.39 5.77
CA VAL A 667 6.19 -23.21 6.13
C VAL A 667 6.11 -22.84 7.60
N GLU A 668 5.73 -21.60 7.88
CA GLU A 668 5.82 -20.96 9.20
C GLU A 668 4.43 -20.64 9.75
N LYS A 669 4.27 -20.74 11.07
CA LYS A 669 3.09 -20.20 11.76
C LYS A 669 3.20 -18.67 11.84
N VAL A 670 2.10 -17.96 11.58
CA VAL A 670 2.06 -16.50 11.74
C VAL A 670 1.37 -16.17 13.07
N ASN A 671 1.94 -15.24 13.84
CA ASN A 671 1.40 -14.79 15.13
C ASN A 671 0.39 -13.63 15.00
N ASN A 672 0.04 -13.25 13.78
CA ASN A 672 -0.94 -12.21 13.49
C ASN A 672 -2.36 -12.77 13.69
N LYS A 673 -3.31 -11.95 14.13
CA LYS A 673 -4.72 -12.37 14.31
C LYS A 673 -5.41 -12.70 12.99
N ASP A 674 -5.02 -12.02 11.91
CA ASP A 674 -5.69 -12.12 10.62
C ASP A 674 -5.03 -13.13 9.65
N SER A 675 -3.76 -13.49 9.91
CA SER A 675 -2.96 -14.42 9.11
C SER A 675 -2.71 -15.71 9.89
N VAL A 676 -2.83 -16.87 9.24
CA VAL A 676 -2.76 -18.18 9.90
C VAL A 676 -1.41 -18.85 9.69
N ILE A 677 -0.94 -18.83 8.45
CA ILE A 677 0.27 -19.54 8.03
C ILE A 677 0.96 -18.75 6.91
N LYS A 678 2.27 -18.91 6.80
CA LYS A 678 3.08 -18.34 5.74
C LYS A 678 3.79 -19.46 5.00
N ILE A 679 3.57 -19.55 3.70
CA ILE A 679 4.15 -20.57 2.82
C ILE A 679 5.03 -19.84 1.80
N ALA A 680 6.34 -20.11 1.82
CA ALA A 680 7.28 -19.51 0.86
C ALA A 680 7.23 -17.97 0.82
N GLY A 681 7.02 -17.31 1.96
CA GLY A 681 6.87 -15.86 2.04
C GLY A 681 5.43 -15.33 1.88
N THR A 682 4.48 -16.14 1.41
CA THR A 682 3.10 -15.71 1.20
C THR A 682 2.22 -16.02 2.41
N GLU A 683 1.64 -14.99 3.03
CA GLU A 683 0.71 -15.15 4.16
C GLU A 683 -0.70 -15.55 3.68
N LEU A 684 -1.28 -16.55 4.33
CA LEU A 684 -2.67 -16.98 4.12
C LEU A 684 -3.55 -16.48 5.27
N THR A 685 -4.54 -15.65 4.93
CA THR A 685 -5.48 -15.06 5.89
C THR A 685 -6.63 -16.00 6.23
N VAL A 686 -7.24 -15.80 7.41
CA VAL A 686 -8.47 -16.50 7.84
C VAL A 686 -9.54 -16.45 6.75
N LYS A 687 -9.68 -15.26 6.14
CA LYS A 687 -10.62 -14.99 5.06
C LYS A 687 -10.33 -15.82 3.80
N ARG A 688 -9.07 -15.87 3.35
CA ARG A 688 -8.67 -16.70 2.19
C ARG A 688 -8.95 -18.17 2.45
N LEU A 689 -8.71 -18.68 3.66
CA LEU A 689 -9.05 -20.06 4.02
C LEU A 689 -10.56 -20.30 4.02
N LYS A 690 -11.38 -19.37 4.54
CA LYS A 690 -12.85 -19.45 4.45
C LYS A 690 -13.34 -19.46 2.98
N GLN A 691 -12.75 -18.66 2.11
CA GLN A 691 -13.05 -18.67 0.67
C GLN A 691 -12.73 -20.03 0.04
N MET A 692 -11.59 -20.65 0.39
CA MET A 692 -11.24 -21.99 -0.10
C MET A 692 -12.25 -23.05 0.35
N VAL A 693 -12.66 -23.03 1.63
CA VAL A 693 -13.68 -23.94 2.14
C VAL A 693 -15.02 -23.74 1.43
N TYR A 694 -15.42 -22.50 1.18
CA TYR A 694 -16.65 -22.21 0.44
C TYR A 694 -16.59 -22.72 -1.01
N LYS A 695 -15.48 -22.48 -1.72
CA LYS A 695 -15.25 -23.02 -3.07
C LYS A 695 -15.27 -24.56 -3.07
N ALA A 696 -14.70 -25.20 -2.06
CA ALA A 696 -14.74 -26.65 -1.88
C ALA A 696 -16.18 -27.16 -1.68
N LEU A 697 -16.97 -26.51 -0.83
CA LEU A 697 -18.38 -26.83 -0.62
C LEU A 697 -19.23 -26.67 -1.89
N LYS A 698 -18.95 -25.64 -2.70
CA LYS A 698 -19.67 -25.38 -3.96
C LYS A 698 -19.31 -26.37 -5.06
N THR A 699 -18.04 -26.77 -5.16
CA THR A 699 -17.54 -27.63 -6.23
C THR A 699 -17.53 -29.12 -5.88
N GLY A 700 -17.60 -29.47 -4.59
CA GLY A 700 -17.41 -30.83 -4.09
C GLY A 700 -15.94 -31.30 -4.09
N LYS A 701 -14.99 -30.48 -4.56
CA LYS A 701 -13.56 -30.79 -4.53
C LYS A 701 -12.96 -30.46 -3.18
N THR A 702 -12.09 -31.31 -2.67
CA THR A 702 -11.52 -31.19 -1.32
C THR A 702 -10.03 -30.84 -1.30
N ASP A 703 -9.35 -30.96 -2.44
CA ASP A 703 -7.97 -30.54 -2.66
C ASP A 703 -7.93 -29.25 -3.50
N MET A 704 -7.94 -28.11 -2.82
CA MET A 704 -8.09 -26.80 -3.46
C MET A 704 -6.73 -26.18 -3.73
N ASP A 705 -6.46 -25.78 -4.98
CA ASP A 705 -5.24 -25.04 -5.32
C ASP A 705 -5.23 -23.69 -4.60
N LEU A 706 -4.12 -23.40 -3.91
CA LEU A 706 -3.93 -22.11 -3.25
C LEU A 706 -3.56 -21.00 -4.23
N GLU A 707 -3.12 -21.32 -5.45
CA GLU A 707 -2.68 -20.36 -6.47
C GLU A 707 -1.50 -19.49 -5.98
N ILE A 708 -0.62 -20.07 -5.15
CA ILE A 708 0.59 -19.41 -4.64
C ILE A 708 1.88 -20.05 -5.17
N GLY A 709 1.76 -21.13 -5.95
CA GLY A 709 2.90 -21.83 -6.53
C GLY A 709 3.73 -20.93 -7.44
N GLN A 710 5.04 -21.16 -7.47
CA GLN A 710 5.97 -20.37 -8.28
C GLN A 710 6.96 -21.27 -9.01
N VAL A 711 7.34 -20.80 -10.20
CA VAL A 711 8.50 -21.27 -10.94
C VAL A 711 9.70 -20.46 -10.45
N LYS A 712 10.77 -21.14 -10.05
CA LYS A 712 11.99 -20.53 -9.50
C LYS A 712 13.18 -20.73 -10.44
N ASP A 713 14.16 -19.84 -10.31
CA ASP A 713 15.43 -19.86 -11.04
C ASP A 713 15.22 -20.05 -12.55
N ASP A 714 14.34 -19.23 -13.13
CA ASP A 714 13.98 -19.25 -14.54
C ASP A 714 13.49 -20.61 -15.06
N GLY A 715 12.87 -21.45 -14.22
CA GLY A 715 12.31 -22.74 -14.64
C GLY A 715 13.16 -23.97 -14.32
N VAL A 716 14.20 -23.81 -13.50
CA VAL A 716 14.98 -24.95 -12.97
C VAL A 716 14.13 -25.81 -12.06
N TRP A 717 13.30 -25.20 -11.21
CA TRP A 717 12.37 -25.91 -10.35
C TRP A 717 11.08 -25.14 -10.15
N GLU A 718 10.03 -25.85 -9.75
CA GLU A 718 8.73 -25.27 -9.44
C GLU A 718 8.14 -25.91 -8.20
N TRP A 719 7.27 -25.15 -7.53
CA TRP A 719 6.53 -25.66 -6.39
C TRP A 719 5.08 -25.19 -6.44
N SER A 720 4.22 -25.93 -5.77
CA SER A 720 2.78 -25.67 -5.69
C SER A 720 2.25 -26.12 -4.34
N ALA A 721 1.14 -25.51 -3.92
CA ALA A 721 0.52 -25.77 -2.64
C ALA A 721 -1.00 -25.88 -2.78
N TRP A 722 -1.58 -26.85 -2.08
CA TRP A 722 -3.03 -27.07 -2.03
C TRP A 722 -3.53 -27.05 -0.59
N ALA A 723 -4.69 -26.48 -0.38
CA ALA A 723 -5.44 -26.59 0.86
C ALA A 723 -6.26 -27.88 0.85
N LEU A 724 -6.07 -28.71 1.86
CA LEU A 724 -6.89 -29.90 2.10
C LEU A 724 -8.07 -29.52 2.99
N VAL A 725 -9.28 -29.64 2.44
CA VAL A 725 -10.53 -29.20 3.06
C VAL A 725 -11.34 -30.39 3.54
N ASP A 726 -11.73 -30.35 4.81
CA ASP A 726 -12.75 -31.23 5.37
C ASP A 726 -14.13 -30.56 5.20
N LEU A 727 -15.00 -31.14 4.37
CA LEU A 727 -16.36 -30.64 4.12
C LEU A 727 -17.31 -30.84 5.31
N SER A 728 -17.09 -31.87 6.12
CA SER A 728 -17.86 -32.16 7.35
C SER A 728 -17.58 -31.08 8.38
N CYS A 729 -16.29 -30.83 8.65
CA CYS A 729 -15.83 -29.82 9.61
C CYS A 729 -15.81 -28.40 9.04
N ARG A 730 -15.99 -28.24 7.72
CA ARG A 730 -15.93 -26.96 6.98
C ARG A 730 -14.67 -26.15 7.29
N ARG A 731 -13.51 -26.81 7.21
CA ARG A 731 -12.22 -26.18 7.49
C ARG A 731 -11.12 -26.74 6.61
N VAL A 732 -10.09 -25.93 6.39
CA VAL A 732 -8.79 -26.41 5.93
C VAL A 732 -8.12 -27.09 7.11
N TYR A 733 -7.70 -28.33 6.95
CA TYR A 733 -7.04 -29.09 8.01
C TYR A 733 -5.54 -29.26 7.78
N ALA A 734 -5.09 -29.18 6.53
CA ALA A 734 -3.68 -29.28 6.18
C ALA A 734 -3.40 -28.59 4.84
N PHE A 735 -2.11 -28.38 4.59
CA PHE A 735 -1.55 -27.90 3.34
C PHE A 735 -0.69 -29.00 2.75
N LYS A 736 -0.96 -29.32 1.48
CA LYS A 736 -0.14 -30.23 0.69
C LYS A 736 0.85 -29.40 -0.11
N ILE A 737 2.14 -29.65 0.05
CA ILE A 737 3.22 -28.92 -0.61
C ILE A 737 3.93 -29.87 -1.56
N MET A 738 4.04 -29.50 -2.82
CA MET A 738 4.79 -30.24 -3.82
C MET A 738 5.89 -29.37 -4.40
N MET A 739 7.08 -29.93 -4.47
CA MET A 739 8.26 -29.33 -5.08
C MET A 739 8.86 -30.33 -6.06
N HIS A 740 9.28 -29.90 -7.23
CA HIS A 740 10.00 -30.77 -8.16
C HIS A 740 10.79 -29.96 -9.18
N GLU A 741 11.61 -30.66 -9.95
CA GLU A 741 12.28 -30.09 -11.11
C GLU A 741 11.30 -29.48 -12.13
N GLY A 742 11.68 -28.33 -12.66
CA GLY A 742 10.86 -27.50 -13.52
C GLY A 742 10.94 -27.95 -14.98
N LYS A 743 10.54 -27.06 -15.89
CA LYS A 743 10.49 -27.35 -17.33
C LYS A 743 11.85 -27.38 -18.01
N LYS A 744 12.89 -26.80 -17.38
CA LYS A 744 14.27 -26.83 -17.91
C LYS A 744 14.96 -28.18 -17.68
N ALA A 745 14.49 -28.96 -16.71
CA ALA A 745 15.03 -30.29 -16.51
C ALA A 745 14.55 -31.21 -17.64
N PRO A 746 15.46 -31.87 -18.38
CA PRO A 746 15.08 -32.74 -19.49
C PRO A 746 14.27 -33.95 -19.01
N VAL A 747 14.52 -34.37 -17.77
CA VAL A 747 13.85 -35.46 -17.07
C VAL A 747 13.69 -35.07 -15.62
N ARG A 748 12.51 -35.30 -15.03
CA ARG A 748 12.26 -35.09 -13.61
C ARG A 748 12.71 -36.31 -12.82
N ARG A 749 13.67 -36.10 -11.92
CA ARG A 749 14.30 -37.09 -11.04
C ARG A 749 14.21 -36.69 -9.58
N MET A 750 14.07 -35.39 -9.32
CA MET A 750 14.13 -34.81 -7.98
C MET A 750 12.84 -34.08 -7.64
N GLY A 751 12.38 -34.26 -6.40
CA GLY A 751 11.20 -33.58 -5.89
C GLY A 751 10.73 -34.12 -4.56
N THR A 752 9.87 -33.36 -3.91
CA THR A 752 9.38 -33.64 -2.57
C THR A 752 7.89 -33.31 -2.51
N LEU A 753 7.12 -34.21 -1.91
CA LEU A 753 5.73 -34.02 -1.58
C LEU A 753 5.54 -34.23 -0.08
N GLY A 754 4.99 -33.25 0.60
CA GLY A 754 4.70 -33.37 2.01
C GLY A 754 3.51 -32.55 2.45
N TYR A 755 3.20 -32.68 3.73
CA TYR A 755 1.97 -32.18 4.32
C TYR A 755 2.27 -31.38 5.59
N VAL A 756 1.56 -30.27 5.78
CA VAL A 756 1.67 -29.43 6.98
C VAL A 756 0.29 -29.27 7.61
N PRO A 757 0.11 -29.54 8.92
CA PRO A 757 -1.17 -29.30 9.57
C PRO A 757 -1.51 -27.81 9.56
N CYS A 758 -2.78 -27.49 9.31
CA CYS A 758 -3.27 -26.13 9.39
C CYS A 758 -3.45 -25.73 10.86
N PRO A 759 -2.80 -24.65 11.34
CA PRO A 759 -3.07 -24.12 12.67
C PRO A 759 -4.55 -23.82 12.87
N GLU A 760 -5.00 -23.74 14.12
CA GLU A 760 -6.38 -23.31 14.40
C GLU A 760 -6.61 -21.87 13.95
N TYR A 761 -7.77 -21.62 13.34
CA TYR A 761 -8.10 -20.32 12.78
C TYR A 761 -9.61 -20.03 12.75
N GLY A 762 -9.94 -18.74 12.82
CA GLY A 762 -11.31 -18.24 12.78
C GLY A 762 -12.17 -18.68 13.96
N ASP A 763 -13.46 -18.36 13.88
CA ASP A 763 -14.43 -18.69 14.93
C ASP A 763 -14.89 -20.15 14.78
N VAL A 764 -14.29 -21.04 15.57
CA VAL A 764 -14.63 -22.46 15.60
C VAL A 764 -15.79 -22.69 16.57
N ILE A 765 -16.84 -23.35 16.11
CA ILE A 765 -17.96 -23.72 16.98
C ILE A 765 -17.56 -24.91 17.81
N ASN A 766 -17.83 -24.84 19.12
CA ASN A 766 -17.71 -25.94 20.09
C ASN A 766 -18.75 -27.05 19.86
N LYS A 767 -18.84 -27.53 18.63
CA LYS A 767 -19.63 -28.69 18.21
C LYS A 767 -18.72 -29.59 17.41
N THR A 768 -18.56 -30.82 17.89
CA THR A 768 -17.71 -31.81 17.26
C THR A 768 -18.39 -32.43 16.04
N ARG A 769 -17.60 -32.76 15.01
CA ARG A 769 -18.05 -33.44 13.79
C ARG A 769 -17.07 -34.52 13.35
N PRO A 770 -17.53 -35.59 12.70
CA PRO A 770 -16.63 -36.63 12.19
C PRO A 770 -15.69 -36.04 11.14
N VAL A 771 -14.43 -36.47 11.19
CA VAL A 771 -13.38 -36.07 10.24
C VAL A 771 -13.64 -36.71 8.88
N SER A 772 -13.52 -35.91 7.82
CA SER A 772 -13.51 -36.38 6.45
C SER A 772 -12.23 -35.90 5.76
N HIS A 773 -11.33 -36.84 5.44
CA HIS A 773 -10.11 -36.54 4.70
C HIS A 773 -10.42 -36.10 3.27
N ALA A 774 -9.59 -35.19 2.74
CA ALA A 774 -9.69 -34.75 1.37
C ALA A 774 -9.38 -35.91 0.41
N THR A 775 -10.16 -36.03 -0.66
CA THR A 775 -9.79 -36.85 -1.83
C THR A 775 -8.72 -36.11 -2.60
N GLU A 776 -7.52 -36.68 -2.67
CA GLU A 776 -6.37 -36.07 -3.35
C GLU A 776 -6.32 -36.51 -4.82
N SER A 777 -6.47 -35.56 -5.74
CA SER A 777 -6.39 -35.81 -7.18
C SER A 777 -4.98 -35.67 -7.74
N ILE A 778 -4.17 -34.80 -7.14
CA ILE A 778 -2.84 -34.44 -7.64
C ILE A 778 -1.78 -35.34 -7.00
N LYS A 779 -0.87 -35.91 -7.78
CA LYS A 779 0.25 -36.72 -7.29
C LYS A 779 1.56 -36.14 -7.81
N LEU A 780 2.68 -36.53 -7.18
CA LEU A 780 3.98 -36.24 -7.78
C LEU A 780 4.01 -36.76 -9.21
N PRO A 781 4.58 -35.99 -10.15
CA PRO A 781 4.80 -36.46 -11.50
C PRO A 781 5.69 -37.72 -11.46
N PRO A 782 5.58 -38.63 -12.44
CA PRO A 782 6.45 -39.80 -12.51
C PRO A 782 7.91 -39.34 -12.54
N MET A 783 8.70 -39.83 -11.59
CA MET A 783 10.11 -39.51 -11.45
C MET A 783 10.98 -40.67 -11.92
N GLU A 784 12.05 -40.38 -12.67
CA GLU A 784 13.07 -41.37 -12.96
C GLU A 784 14.06 -41.52 -11.80
N PRO A 785 14.54 -42.74 -11.49
CA PRO A 785 15.57 -42.94 -10.48
C PRO A 785 16.85 -42.17 -10.82
N TYR A 786 17.36 -41.40 -9.86
CA TYR A 786 18.68 -40.81 -9.96
C TYR A 786 19.74 -41.81 -9.52
N VAL A 787 20.62 -42.22 -10.43
CA VAL A 787 21.79 -43.05 -10.11
C VAL A 787 22.96 -42.11 -9.79
N ALA A 788 23.35 -42.05 -8.52
CA ALA A 788 24.49 -41.26 -8.10
C ALA A 788 25.79 -41.88 -8.62
N PRO A 789 26.63 -41.13 -9.36
CA PRO A 789 27.94 -41.61 -9.76
C PRO A 789 28.83 -41.83 -8.53
N GLU A 790 29.53 -42.96 -8.48
CA GLU A 790 30.54 -43.20 -7.45
C GLU A 790 31.86 -42.51 -7.84
N TYR A 791 32.39 -41.72 -6.92
CA TYR A 791 33.60 -40.94 -7.13
C TYR A 791 34.70 -41.36 -6.15
N ILE A 792 35.88 -41.66 -6.68
CA ILE A 792 37.07 -42.02 -5.88
C ILE A 792 37.50 -40.81 -5.04
N GLN A 793 37.54 -40.97 -3.72
CA GLN A 793 37.87 -39.90 -2.77
C GLN A 793 39.35 -39.87 -2.37
N ASP A 794 40.10 -40.96 -2.52
CA ASP A 794 41.55 -40.99 -2.27
C ASP A 794 42.26 -42.05 -3.13
N ASP A 795 43.55 -41.85 -3.39
CA ASP A 795 44.42 -42.79 -4.10
C ASP A 795 45.88 -42.70 -3.62
N ASN A 796 46.68 -43.71 -3.97
CA ASN A 796 48.08 -43.84 -3.53
C ASN A 796 49.11 -43.41 -4.60
N LEU A 797 48.69 -42.78 -5.70
CA LEU A 797 49.59 -42.49 -6.84
C LEU A 797 50.77 -41.58 -6.45
N ASP A 798 50.54 -40.67 -5.51
CA ASP A 798 51.53 -39.67 -5.07
C ASP A 798 52.34 -40.10 -3.85
N ASP A 799 52.11 -41.30 -3.32
CA ASP A 799 52.72 -41.83 -2.10
C ASP A 799 54.17 -42.26 -2.35
N PHE A 800 55.05 -41.28 -2.48
CA PHE A 800 56.47 -41.54 -2.61
C PHE A 800 57.08 -41.94 -1.27
N LYS A 801 57.65 -43.14 -1.22
CA LYS A 801 58.52 -43.59 -0.13
C LYS A 801 59.96 -43.37 -0.58
N PRO A 802 60.73 -42.47 0.07
CA PRO A 802 62.15 -42.33 -0.23
C PRO A 802 62.84 -43.70 -0.06
N PRO A 803 63.77 -44.09 -0.94
CA PRO A 803 64.58 -45.27 -0.71
C PRO A 803 65.30 -45.10 0.64
N VAL A 804 65.06 -46.04 1.56
CA VAL A 804 65.73 -46.07 2.87
C VAL A 804 67.23 -46.20 2.60
N PRO A 805 68.08 -45.26 3.06
CA PRO A 805 69.53 -45.43 2.94
C PRO A 805 69.93 -46.74 3.61
N PRO A 806 70.78 -47.58 3.01
CA PRO A 806 71.23 -48.82 3.65
C PRO A 806 71.83 -48.45 5.01
N LYS A 807 71.30 -49.09 6.06
CA LYS A 807 71.77 -48.94 7.44
C LYS A 807 73.30 -49.11 7.43
N PRO A 808 74.09 -48.19 8.00
CA PRO A 808 75.54 -48.35 8.03
C PRO A 808 75.86 -49.70 8.70
N ALA A 809 76.64 -50.54 8.03
CA ALA A 809 77.08 -51.82 8.56
C ALA A 809 77.91 -51.56 9.82
N THR A 810 77.33 -51.82 10.99
CA THR A 810 78.07 -51.88 12.24
C THR A 810 79.05 -53.07 12.14
N PRO A 811 80.36 -52.89 12.33
CA PRO A 811 81.28 -54.01 12.36
C PRO A 811 80.96 -54.86 13.60
N THR A 812 80.51 -56.09 13.38
CA THR A 812 80.45 -57.15 14.39
C THR A 812 81.86 -57.57 14.74
N THR A 813 82.38 -57.07 15.86
CA THR A 813 83.52 -57.69 16.53
C THR A 813 83.00 -58.92 17.29
N GLU A 814 83.41 -60.09 16.84
CA GLU A 814 83.14 -61.38 17.50
C GLU A 814 83.77 -61.43 18.90
N ALA A 815 82.99 -61.84 19.89
CA ALA A 815 83.50 -62.40 21.14
C ALA A 815 82.76 -63.74 21.40
N PRO A 816 83.48 -64.80 21.82
CA PRO A 816 82.98 -66.18 21.79
C PRO A 816 82.10 -66.54 23.01
N PRO A 817 81.39 -67.69 22.96
CA PRO A 817 80.28 -68.00 23.86
C PRO A 817 80.71 -68.81 25.08
N THR A 818 80.11 -68.53 26.24
CA THR A 818 80.03 -69.47 27.36
C THR A 818 78.62 -69.50 27.95
N SER A 819 77.92 -70.54 27.53
CA SER A 819 77.12 -71.49 28.32
C SER A 819 76.48 -71.05 29.65
N ALA A 820 75.15 -71.30 29.67
CA ALA A 820 74.42 -72.11 30.65
C ALA A 820 73.42 -71.40 31.61
N THR A 821 72.18 -71.86 31.45
CA THR A 821 71.18 -72.25 32.46
C THR A 821 70.36 -71.24 33.26
N SER A 822 69.04 -71.43 33.12
CA SER A 822 68.00 -71.56 34.16
C SER A 822 67.03 -70.40 34.41
N LEU A 823 65.77 -70.69 34.05
CA LEU A 823 64.53 -70.65 34.85
C LEU A 823 64.04 -69.34 35.52
N LEU A 824 62.80 -69.02 35.14
CA LEU A 824 61.64 -68.57 35.95
C LEU A 824 61.62 -67.18 36.61
N ASN A 825 60.49 -66.51 36.31
CA ASN A 825 59.73 -65.55 37.10
C ASN A 825 60.32 -64.16 37.43
N GLY A 826 59.70 -63.16 36.81
CA GLY A 826 59.08 -62.06 37.55
C GLY A 826 60.01 -61.01 38.17
N ALA A 827 60.36 -59.99 37.39
CA ALA A 827 60.37 -58.58 37.77
C ALA A 827 61.03 -57.77 36.64
N THR A 828 60.24 -56.97 35.93
CA THR A 828 60.74 -55.98 34.99
C THR A 828 61.43 -54.85 35.76
N VAL A 829 62.76 -54.94 35.91
CA VAL A 829 63.60 -53.77 36.18
C VAL A 829 64.02 -53.22 34.81
N SER A 830 63.35 -52.15 34.38
CA SER A 830 63.69 -51.40 33.17
C SER A 830 65.11 -50.83 33.30
N GLY A 831 66.07 -51.44 32.62
CA GLY A 831 67.35 -50.80 32.32
C GLY A 831 67.11 -49.56 31.47
N ILE A 832 67.66 -48.42 31.90
CA ILE A 832 67.59 -47.17 31.15
C ILE A 832 68.19 -47.40 29.75
N PRO A 833 67.46 -47.12 28.66
CA PRO A 833 67.98 -47.30 27.31
C PRO A 833 69.25 -46.48 27.12
N ALA A 834 70.29 -47.06 26.52
CA ALA A 834 71.56 -46.36 26.22
C ALA A 834 71.35 -45.04 25.45
N ASP A 835 70.24 -44.94 24.72
CA ASP A 835 69.82 -43.74 24.01
C ASP A 835 69.42 -42.58 24.95
N LEU A 836 68.86 -42.88 26.13
CA LEU A 836 68.58 -41.89 27.17
C LEU A 836 69.88 -41.43 27.84
N THR A 837 70.81 -42.35 28.10
CA THR A 837 72.14 -42.01 28.65
C THR A 837 72.92 -41.12 27.69
N ASN A 838 72.90 -41.40 26.39
CA ASN A 838 73.52 -40.55 25.37
C ASN A 838 72.87 -39.16 25.27
N ARG A 839 71.54 -39.08 25.41
CA ARG A 839 70.83 -37.79 25.47
C ARG A 839 71.19 -36.99 26.73
N LEU A 840 71.31 -37.64 27.88
CA LEU A 840 71.72 -36.97 29.13
C LEU A 840 73.15 -36.45 29.04
N ILE A 841 74.09 -37.23 28.50
CA ILE A 841 75.48 -36.78 28.25
C ILE A 841 75.49 -35.59 27.27
N SER A 842 74.67 -35.61 26.22
CA SER A 842 74.55 -34.48 25.29
C SER A 842 73.98 -33.22 25.95
N ILE A 843 73.04 -33.36 26.89
CA ILE A 843 72.48 -32.24 27.65
C ILE A 843 73.55 -31.67 28.59
N ASP A 844 74.30 -32.51 29.30
CA ASP A 844 75.38 -32.07 30.19
C ASP A 844 76.48 -31.31 29.42
N ILE A 845 76.87 -31.80 28.24
CA ILE A 845 77.84 -31.10 27.37
C ILE A 845 77.29 -29.74 26.91
N SER A 846 75.99 -29.65 26.65
CA SER A 846 75.34 -28.41 26.22
C SER A 846 75.25 -27.40 27.37
N LEU A 847 74.91 -27.86 28.57
CA LEU A 847 74.86 -27.04 29.78
C LEU A 847 76.26 -26.54 30.17
N ALA A 848 77.29 -27.38 30.05
CA ALA A 848 78.68 -26.98 30.28
C ALA A 848 79.11 -25.87 29.32
N ARG A 849 78.74 -25.95 28.03
CA ARG A 849 79.02 -24.86 27.06
C ARG A 849 78.26 -23.57 27.37
N ILE A 850 77.03 -23.66 27.85
CA ILE A 850 76.24 -22.48 28.24
C ILE A 850 76.85 -21.82 29.49
N ALA A 851 77.29 -22.61 30.47
CA ALA A 851 78.00 -22.11 31.65
C ALA A 851 79.31 -21.40 31.27
N ASP A 852 80.12 -22.02 30.40
CA ASP A 852 81.39 -21.43 29.93
C ASP A 852 81.16 -20.13 29.14
N ALA A 853 80.07 -20.06 28.36
CA ALA A 853 79.67 -18.85 27.65
C ALA A 853 79.16 -17.74 28.60
N LEU A 854 78.45 -18.10 29.67
CA LEU A 854 77.97 -17.17 30.69
C LEU A 854 79.10 -16.61 31.54
N GLU A 855 80.08 -17.44 31.93
CA GLU A 855 81.28 -16.98 32.65
C GLU A 855 82.10 -15.99 31.81
N ARG A 856 82.25 -16.25 30.51
CA ARG A 856 82.90 -15.31 29.58
C ARG A 856 82.11 -14.01 29.43
N LEU A 857 80.78 -14.05 29.48
CA LEU A 857 79.94 -12.86 29.39
C LEU A 857 80.02 -12.01 30.68
N VAL A 858 80.07 -12.66 31.85
CA VAL A 858 80.25 -12.00 33.15
C VAL A 858 81.64 -11.38 33.27
N ALA A 859 82.67 -12.00 32.69
CA ALA A 859 84.03 -11.45 32.67
C ALA A 859 84.18 -10.19 31.78
N VAL A 860 83.25 -9.93 30.86
CA VAL A 860 83.29 -8.79 29.92
C VAL A 860 82.47 -7.59 30.40
N LEU A 861 81.68 -7.73 31.48
CA LEU A 861 80.91 -6.62 32.04
C LEU A 861 81.78 -5.75 32.98
N PRO A 862 82.03 -4.47 32.67
CA PRO A 862 82.78 -3.58 33.56
C PRO A 862 81.97 -3.26 34.82
N ALA A 863 82.63 -3.33 35.99
CA ALA A 863 82.08 -2.95 37.28
C ALA A 863 81.71 -1.45 37.29
N ALA A 864 80.43 -1.14 37.10
CA ALA A 864 79.93 0.22 37.13
C ALA A 864 79.80 0.71 38.59
N SER A 865 80.69 1.64 38.90
CA SER A 865 80.80 2.45 40.11
C SER A 865 79.49 3.13 40.52
N VAL A 866 79.25 3.07 41.84
CA VAL A 866 78.36 3.91 42.63
C VAL A 866 78.73 5.39 42.46
N ASN A 867 77.78 6.25 42.07
CA ASN A 867 77.54 7.60 42.61
C ASN A 867 76.39 8.27 41.85
N GLY A 868 75.36 8.72 42.59
CA GLY A 868 74.13 9.28 42.03
C GLY A 868 74.10 10.81 41.90
N ARG A 869 73.04 11.32 41.26
CA ARG A 869 72.20 12.46 41.70
C ARG A 869 71.13 12.81 40.65
N ALA A 870 69.91 13.01 41.16
CA ALA A 870 68.80 13.88 40.71
C ALA A 870 68.55 14.11 39.21
N HIS A 871 67.44 13.58 38.69
CA HIS A 871 66.15 14.29 38.61
C HIS A 871 65.00 13.31 38.35
#